data_AF-A0A1M5NNR0-F1
#
_entry.id   AF-A0A1M5NNR0-F1
#
_cell.length_a   1.000
_cell.length_b   1.000
_cell.length_c   1.000
_cell.angle_alpha   90.00
_cell.angle_beta   90.00
_cell.angle_gamma   90.00
#
_symmetry.space_group_name_H-M   'P 1'
#
loop_
_entity.id
_entity.type
_entity.pdbx_description
1 polymer ?
#
loop_
_entity_poly.entity_id
_entity_poly.type
_entity_poly.pdbx_seq_one_letter_code
_entity_poly.pdbx_strand_id
1 'polypeptide(L)'
;MSQIKKPASPFKNRNFIIVLIMLVMLFVMFPLTGQDKEQNLTRTEFLAMMGDSTKVITELSLQKTPDGIIIEGAYKLTPEEIAEAAKNKSPIARFTRSDNAGDTRHFTSHMLEISNEQITAWEMFKGVKVKVIHESTTWIDTIMAFLPVIILIAFFWIMTSRQMGGGGKNPFSFGKSQAKIIGNDPKKKTTFNDVAGCDEAKQDLQELVEFLKDPKKYDALGGRIPKGALLVGPPGTGKTLLARAVAGEAGVPFFSMSGSDFVEMFVGVGASRVRDLFETGKKNAPCILFIDEIDAVGRQRGAGLGGGHDEREQTLNQLLVEMDGFAANEGVILIAATNRPDVLDKALLRPGRFDRQIVVGLPDLKGREEILKGHLKKRKVPLDKDVDVSAIAKGTPGLAGADLENLVNEAALLAARFNNKKVTMLDFEEARDKLSMGAERRTLLMTDEEKRHTAYHEAGHALMTLLCKHSDPLHKITIIPRGRALGVTMSLPERDQVSYSREYAEERIMIMMSGRLAELIFFNHQSTGASNDIQRATELARKMVTEWGFDDEIGPVCYSRTDGEVFLGREISKPKEMSEMMAEKIDNAVNSLIKRLDAAARKLIEEHKDKLVDLAEALFEFEVLDREEIDKVMAGEKLTGTKKSRQYQALEEMAEKKKREETPPPDPGKQPPVAPVADAPVAEIKPAPAGGGSAGSPTVTPSVSDGEAHSTTVEPHEQENSYMLKPVLEQSRALPWKVGNKVIPCSTPLVMGIVNVTPDSFFDGGKHNSPEAAYEHAVSLLQQGADILDIGGESSRPGSAPVSEQEEMDRVCPVVEALAQLANISGDLENPGFREFYISVDTVKSRVARECMKLGAHIINDISACAMDPEMAGVVASTGASVVLNHMRGTFGNMQQDFKPYANVVAEVREELVSRAEALIKAGVEKSKICIDPGIGFGKTAQDNIDLMKSTEEFLAEGYPILVGTSRKSYIGKIAGLEKSDRLIPTITAGIIAVLGGASVLRVHDVRETKESILYLEALKTHGTV
;
A
#
# COMPACT_ATOMS: atom_id res chain seq x y z
N MET A 1 4.25 66.11 35.75
CA MET A 1 3.33 66.14 34.58
C MET A 1 3.75 65.06 33.60
N SER A 2 2.89 64.28 32.97
CA SER A 2 1.52 63.83 33.30
C SER A 2 1.12 62.80 32.24
N GLN A 3 0.26 61.84 32.60
CA GLN A 3 -0.20 60.77 31.72
C GLN A 3 -0.93 61.31 30.48
N ILE A 4 -0.88 60.59 29.35
CA ILE A 4 -2.08 59.97 28.75
C ILE A 4 -1.71 58.57 28.24
N LYS A 5 -2.14 57.51 28.93
CA LYS A 5 -2.31 56.18 28.29
C LYS A 5 -3.65 56.20 27.55
N LYS A 6 -3.67 55.93 26.25
CA LYS A 6 -4.92 55.62 25.55
C LYS A 6 -5.43 54.24 26.03
N PRO A 7 -6.74 54.07 26.29
CA PRO A 7 -7.29 52.77 26.67
C PRO A 7 -7.18 51.79 25.49
N ALA A 8 -6.89 50.52 25.79
CA ALA A 8 -6.96 49.46 24.79
C ALA A 8 -8.44 49.16 24.48
N SER A 9 -8.86 49.38 23.23
CA SER A 9 -10.18 48.92 22.77
C SER A 9 -10.18 47.39 22.71
N PRO A 10 -11.15 46.70 23.34
CA PRO A 10 -11.20 45.22 23.35
C PRO A 10 -11.52 44.62 21.96
N PHE A 11 -12.06 45.42 21.04
CA PHE A 11 -12.64 44.96 19.77
C PHE A 11 -11.64 44.61 18.65
N LYS A 12 -10.33 44.52 18.94
CA LYS A 12 -9.31 44.23 17.91
C LYS A 12 -8.82 42.78 17.83
N ASN A 13 -9.18 41.93 18.79
CA ASN A 13 -8.84 40.50 18.75
C ASN A 13 -9.93 39.69 18.03
N ARG A 14 -9.59 39.12 16.86
CA ARG A 14 -10.46 38.19 16.10
C ARG A 14 -10.99 37.05 16.99
N ASN A 15 -10.15 36.52 17.88
CA ASN A 15 -10.49 35.44 18.79
C ASN A 15 -11.54 35.86 19.84
N PHE A 16 -11.58 37.12 20.28
CA PHE A 16 -12.59 37.60 21.22
C PHE A 16 -13.98 37.64 20.58
N ILE A 17 -14.06 38.04 19.30
CA ILE A 17 -15.30 38.01 18.52
C ILE A 17 -15.77 36.56 18.30
N ILE A 18 -14.84 35.63 18.01
CA ILE A 18 -15.17 34.19 17.87
C ILE A 18 -15.70 33.61 19.20
N VAL A 19 -15.06 33.90 20.34
CA VAL A 19 -15.53 33.45 21.66
C VAL A 19 -16.90 34.06 22.01
N LEU A 20 -17.15 35.32 21.68
CA LEU A 20 -18.45 35.96 21.88
C LEU A 20 -19.54 35.31 20.98
N ILE A 21 -19.22 34.99 19.73
CA ILE A 21 -20.13 34.27 18.82
C ILE A 21 -20.41 32.85 19.33
N MET A 22 -19.40 32.13 19.82
CA MET A 22 -19.61 30.81 20.44
C MET A 22 -20.50 30.90 21.69
N LEU A 23 -20.30 31.90 22.56
CA LEU A 23 -21.17 32.13 23.71
C LEU A 23 -22.61 32.44 23.31
N VAL A 24 -22.82 33.25 22.27
CA VAL A 24 -24.17 33.55 21.74
C VAL A 24 -24.80 32.32 21.09
N MET A 25 -24.07 31.53 20.30
CA MET A 25 -24.59 30.26 19.76
C MET A 25 -24.93 29.27 20.88
N LEU A 26 -24.09 29.15 21.90
CA LEU A 26 -24.35 28.28 23.07
C LEU A 26 -25.62 28.72 23.82
N PHE A 27 -25.84 30.03 23.95
CA PHE A 27 -27.03 30.60 24.61
C PHE A 27 -28.30 30.51 23.75
N VAL A 28 -28.17 30.41 22.43
CA VAL A 28 -29.30 30.19 21.49
C VAL A 28 -29.62 28.70 21.30
N MET A 29 -28.64 27.81 21.46
CA MET A 29 -28.83 26.35 21.37
C MET A 29 -29.27 25.68 22.68
N PHE A 30 -29.42 26.43 23.78
CA PHE A 30 -29.90 25.89 25.06
C PHE A 30 -31.26 26.50 25.44
N PRO A 31 -32.39 25.82 25.16
CA PRO A 31 -33.69 26.22 25.66
C PRO A 31 -33.71 26.24 27.19
N LEU A 32 -34.17 27.34 27.80
CA LEU A 32 -34.38 27.44 29.24
C LEU A 32 -35.70 26.77 29.65
N THR A 33 -35.79 25.47 29.40
CA THR A 33 -36.90 24.59 29.79
C THR A 33 -36.33 23.38 30.52
N GLY A 34 -36.55 23.28 31.83
CA GLY A 34 -36.19 22.09 32.58
C GLY A 34 -37.06 20.91 32.16
N GLN A 35 -36.45 19.75 31.90
CA GLN A 35 -37.19 18.52 31.63
C GLN A 35 -37.77 17.94 32.94
N ASP A 36 -39.00 18.32 33.26
CA ASP A 36 -39.86 17.47 34.08
C ASP A 36 -40.22 16.19 33.29
N LYS A 37 -40.39 15.07 33.99
CA LYS A 37 -40.52 13.74 33.37
C LYS A 37 -41.94 13.48 32.84
N GLU A 38 -42.21 13.96 31.63
CA GLU A 38 -43.36 13.54 30.83
C GLU A 38 -43.33 12.03 30.54
N GLN A 39 -44.49 11.40 30.59
CA GLN A 39 -44.65 9.95 30.40
C GLN A 39 -45.49 9.65 29.15
N ASN A 40 -44.87 9.06 28.13
CA ASN A 40 -45.61 8.51 27.00
C ASN A 40 -46.39 7.26 27.44
N LEU A 41 -47.70 7.24 27.17
CA LEU A 41 -48.62 6.14 27.48
C LEU A 41 -49.19 5.55 26.19
N THR A 42 -49.24 4.22 26.09
CA THR A 42 -49.97 3.56 25.01
C THR A 42 -51.48 3.75 25.15
N ARG A 43 -52.23 3.59 24.06
CA ARG A 43 -53.70 3.71 24.03
C ARG A 43 -54.39 2.87 25.12
N THR A 44 -53.90 1.66 25.37
CA THR A 44 -54.48 0.74 26.37
C THR A 44 -54.22 1.22 27.79
N GLU A 45 -53.01 1.70 28.09
CA GLU A 45 -52.65 2.23 29.41
C GLU A 45 -53.37 3.54 29.72
N PHE A 46 -53.50 4.44 28.72
CA PHE A 46 -54.30 5.64 28.87
C PHE A 46 -55.78 5.32 29.14
N LEU A 47 -56.40 4.39 28.39
CA LEU A 47 -57.79 4.00 28.64
C LEU A 47 -57.98 3.31 30.00
N ALA A 48 -57.00 2.52 30.46
CA ALA A 48 -57.01 1.96 31.81
C ALA A 48 -56.91 3.05 32.90
N MET A 49 -56.03 4.05 32.71
CA MET A 49 -55.89 5.19 33.61
C MET A 49 -57.15 6.07 33.66
N MET A 50 -57.86 6.22 32.54
CA MET A 50 -59.16 6.91 32.51
C MET A 50 -60.25 6.14 33.28
N GLY A 51 -60.19 4.81 33.30
CA GLY A 51 -61.12 3.94 34.05
C GLY A 51 -60.80 3.77 35.54
N ASP A 52 -59.55 3.97 35.96
CA ASP A 52 -59.12 3.90 37.35
C ASP A 52 -59.70 5.06 38.17
N SER A 53 -60.51 4.75 39.20
CA SER A 53 -61.14 5.75 40.06
C SER A 53 -60.20 6.42 41.06
N THR A 54 -59.00 5.88 41.29
CA THR A 54 -58.02 6.41 42.25
C THR A 54 -57.22 7.58 41.70
N LYS A 55 -57.04 7.65 40.37
CA LYS A 55 -56.22 8.69 39.72
C LYS A 55 -57.05 9.92 39.34
N VAL A 56 -56.69 11.05 39.93
CA VAL A 56 -57.29 12.38 39.68
C VAL A 56 -56.50 13.06 38.56
N ILE A 57 -57.14 13.23 37.41
CA ILE A 57 -56.58 13.97 36.26
C ILE A 57 -56.92 15.46 36.47
N THR A 58 -55.93 16.34 36.28
CA THR A 58 -56.07 17.77 36.54
C THR A 58 -56.38 18.57 35.26
N GLU A 59 -55.71 18.23 34.15
CA GLU A 59 -55.90 18.86 32.84
C GLU A 59 -55.79 17.83 31.71
N LEU A 60 -56.51 18.05 30.61
CA LEU A 60 -56.45 17.25 29.40
C LEU A 60 -56.61 18.14 28.14
N SER A 61 -55.68 18.04 27.20
CA SER A 61 -55.69 18.74 25.91
C SER A 61 -55.65 17.76 24.75
N LEU A 62 -56.28 18.15 23.64
CA LEU A 62 -56.32 17.39 22.40
C LEU A 62 -55.78 18.25 21.25
N GLN A 63 -54.66 17.85 20.67
CA GLN A 63 -54.13 18.43 19.45
C GLN A 63 -54.36 17.46 18.29
N LYS A 64 -55.03 17.93 17.23
CA LYS A 64 -55.26 17.14 16.02
C LYS A 64 -54.12 17.36 15.03
N THR A 65 -53.44 16.29 14.65
CA THR A 65 -52.36 16.27 13.66
C THR A 65 -52.81 15.52 12.39
N PRO A 66 -52.04 15.52 11.29
CA PRO A 66 -52.41 14.79 10.08
C PRO A 66 -52.56 13.27 10.30
N ASP A 67 -51.72 12.70 11.18
CA ASP A 67 -51.63 11.26 11.42
C ASP A 67 -52.47 10.76 12.62
N GLY A 68 -53.21 11.64 13.29
CA GLY A 68 -54.11 11.28 14.40
C GLY A 68 -54.42 12.42 15.37
N ILE A 69 -54.68 12.04 16.62
CA ILE A 69 -54.91 12.95 17.75
C ILE A 69 -53.87 12.66 18.83
N ILE A 70 -53.13 13.71 19.21
CA ILE A 70 -52.25 13.71 20.38
C ILE A 70 -53.07 14.16 21.58
N ILE A 71 -53.01 13.37 22.65
CA ILE A 71 -53.65 13.63 23.94
C ILE A 71 -52.53 13.96 24.93
N GLU A 72 -52.55 15.16 25.49
CA GLU A 72 -51.64 15.59 26.54
C GLU A 72 -52.42 15.85 27.82
N GLY A 73 -51.83 15.59 28.98
CA GLY A 73 -52.51 15.84 30.25
C GLY A 73 -51.62 15.67 31.46
N ALA A 74 -52.21 15.90 32.63
CA ALA A 74 -51.54 15.71 33.91
C ALA A 74 -52.45 15.02 34.93
N TYR A 75 -51.87 14.18 35.78
CA TYR A 75 -52.58 13.54 36.89
C TYR A 75 -51.85 13.73 38.22
N LYS A 76 -52.60 13.69 39.32
CA LYS A 76 -52.05 13.82 40.67
C LYS A 76 -51.54 12.48 41.19
N LEU A 77 -50.30 12.46 41.68
CA LEU A 77 -49.63 11.30 42.25
C LEU A 77 -50.25 10.88 43.59
N THR A 78 -50.23 9.58 43.86
CA THR A 78 -50.64 8.99 45.14
C THR A 78 -49.53 9.12 46.20
N PRO A 79 -49.86 9.06 47.51
CA PRO A 79 -48.85 9.17 48.58
C PRO A 79 -47.75 8.10 48.53
N GLU A 80 -48.02 6.93 47.93
CA GLU A 80 -47.06 5.84 47.80
C GLU A 80 -46.07 6.08 46.64
N GLU A 81 -46.56 6.55 45.48
CA GLU A 81 -45.72 6.96 44.34
C GLU A 81 -44.74 8.09 44.75
N ILE A 82 -45.20 9.03 45.58
CA ILE A 82 -44.36 10.15 46.11
C ILE A 82 -43.24 9.62 47.03
N ALA A 83 -43.51 8.61 47.84
CA ALA A 83 -42.53 8.01 48.75
C ALA A 83 -41.44 7.21 47.99
N GLU A 84 -41.78 6.62 46.85
CA GLU A 84 -40.80 5.94 45.97
C GLU A 84 -39.92 6.95 45.22
N ALA A 85 -40.51 8.00 44.64
CA ALA A 85 -39.79 9.06 43.94
C ALA A 85 -38.76 9.80 44.83
N ALA A 86 -38.99 9.83 46.15
CA ALA A 86 -38.09 10.46 47.12
C ALA A 86 -36.74 9.72 47.30
N LYS A 87 -36.67 8.40 47.04
CA LYS A 87 -35.45 7.60 47.26
C LYS A 87 -34.34 7.81 46.22
N ASN A 88 -34.69 8.35 45.04
CA ASN A 88 -33.85 8.27 43.83
C ASN A 88 -33.20 9.62 43.41
N LYS A 89 -32.84 10.49 44.37
CA LYS A 89 -32.25 11.82 44.08
C LYS A 89 -30.75 11.88 44.41
N SER A 90 -29.95 12.30 43.43
CA SER A 90 -28.48 12.41 43.54
C SER A 90 -28.03 13.71 44.26
N PRO A 91 -26.76 13.82 44.70
CA PRO A 91 -26.29 14.93 45.54
C PRO A 91 -26.36 16.33 44.90
N ILE A 92 -26.43 16.40 43.57
CA ILE A 92 -26.35 17.66 42.79
C ILE A 92 -27.63 18.51 42.97
N ALA A 93 -28.77 17.88 43.26
CA ALA A 93 -30.07 18.54 43.41
C ALA A 93 -30.24 19.40 44.68
N ARG A 94 -29.15 19.76 45.38
CA ARG A 94 -29.17 20.61 46.59
C ARG A 94 -28.94 22.10 46.36
N PHE A 95 -28.54 22.53 45.15
CA PHE A 95 -28.26 23.94 44.84
C PHE A 95 -29.37 24.66 44.05
N THR A 96 -30.39 23.94 43.58
CA THR A 96 -31.55 24.51 42.88
C THR A 96 -32.78 24.46 43.77
N ARG A 97 -33.11 25.58 44.43
CA ARG A 97 -34.36 25.72 45.19
C ARG A 97 -35.38 26.54 44.42
N SER A 98 -36.34 25.85 43.82
CA SER A 98 -37.68 26.37 43.56
C SER A 98 -38.64 25.44 44.27
N ASP A 99 -39.56 25.99 45.06
CA ASP A 99 -40.58 25.22 45.75
C ASP A 99 -41.71 24.84 44.74
N ASN A 100 -42.58 23.88 45.11
CA ASN A 100 -43.71 23.34 44.31
C ASN A 100 -43.39 22.39 43.14
N ALA A 101 -42.55 21.37 43.35
CA ALA A 101 -42.50 20.18 42.48
C ALA A 101 -42.60 18.88 43.32
N GLY A 102 -43.66 18.09 43.13
CA GLY A 102 -43.85 16.83 43.86
C GLY A 102 -45.21 16.12 43.74
N ASP A 103 -46.29 16.83 43.39
CA ASP A 103 -47.66 16.30 43.50
C ASP A 103 -48.29 15.82 42.16
N THR A 104 -47.79 16.25 41.01
CA THR A 104 -48.40 15.99 39.68
C THR A 104 -47.40 15.44 38.68
N ARG A 105 -47.89 14.66 37.71
CA ARG A 105 -47.10 14.06 36.63
C ARG A 105 -47.80 14.25 35.28
N HIS A 106 -47.03 14.67 34.29
CA HIS A 106 -47.50 14.91 32.92
C HIS A 106 -47.38 13.65 32.06
N PHE A 107 -48.28 13.49 31.10
CA PHE A 107 -48.32 12.36 30.18
C PHE A 107 -48.78 12.76 28.78
N THR A 108 -48.37 11.97 27.79
CA THR A 108 -48.75 12.12 26.38
C THR A 108 -49.18 10.77 25.81
N SER A 109 -50.19 10.74 24.95
CA SER A 109 -50.72 9.51 24.33
C SER A 109 -51.26 9.80 22.93
N HIS A 110 -51.25 8.82 22.05
CA HIS A 110 -51.68 8.97 20.65
C HIS A 110 -52.89 8.07 20.34
N MET A 111 -53.89 8.60 19.64
CA MET A 111 -55.03 7.85 19.12
C MET A 111 -55.34 8.22 17.67
N LEU A 112 -55.77 7.24 16.87
CA LEU A 112 -56.14 7.44 15.46
C LEU A 112 -57.45 8.26 15.34
N GLU A 113 -58.47 7.87 16.10
CA GLU A 113 -59.76 8.57 16.19
C GLU A 113 -60.31 8.54 17.62
N ILE A 114 -61.10 9.55 17.98
CA ILE A 114 -61.83 9.69 19.24
C ILE A 114 -63.22 10.23 18.88
N SER A 115 -64.31 9.66 19.44
CA SER A 115 -65.67 10.16 19.18
C SER A 115 -66.04 11.31 20.12
N ASN A 116 -66.93 12.20 19.67
CA ASN A 116 -67.44 13.29 20.53
C ASN A 116 -68.11 12.76 21.81
N GLU A 117 -68.78 11.61 21.73
CA GLU A 117 -69.40 10.94 22.89
C GLU A 117 -68.35 10.50 23.93
N GLN A 118 -67.17 10.04 23.50
CA GLN A 118 -66.06 9.70 24.40
C GLN A 118 -65.50 10.93 25.10
N ILE A 119 -65.37 12.06 24.38
CA ILE A 119 -64.92 13.33 24.96
C ILE A 119 -65.93 13.80 26.03
N THR A 120 -67.22 13.85 25.71
CA THR A 120 -68.27 14.25 26.68
C THR A 120 -68.37 13.30 27.86
N ALA A 121 -68.15 11.99 27.67
CA ALA A 121 -68.10 11.02 28.75
C ALA A 121 -66.93 11.27 29.72
N TRP A 122 -65.75 11.64 29.20
CA TRP A 122 -64.59 12.00 30.02
C TRP A 122 -64.82 13.30 30.81
N GLU A 123 -65.42 14.32 30.19
CA GLU A 123 -65.79 15.56 30.87
C GLU A 123 -66.80 15.29 32.01
N MET A 124 -67.81 14.44 31.79
CA MET A 124 -68.80 14.11 32.82
C MET A 124 -68.28 13.21 33.94
N PHE A 125 -67.53 12.15 33.65
CA PHE A 125 -67.10 11.17 34.67
C PHE A 125 -65.86 11.59 35.47
N LYS A 126 -64.98 12.43 34.91
CA LYS A 126 -63.74 12.89 35.60
C LYS A 126 -63.75 14.38 35.95
N GLY A 127 -64.70 15.18 35.43
CA GLY A 127 -64.82 16.62 35.76
C GLY A 127 -63.73 17.51 35.15
N VAL A 128 -62.95 17.01 34.20
CA VAL A 128 -61.88 17.72 33.50
C VAL A 128 -62.47 18.49 32.32
N LYS A 129 -62.01 19.73 32.07
CA LYS A 129 -62.34 20.47 30.84
C LYS A 129 -61.38 20.07 29.73
N VAL A 130 -61.89 19.55 28.60
CA VAL A 130 -61.03 19.14 27.50
C VAL A 130 -60.76 20.32 26.56
N LYS A 131 -59.48 20.64 26.35
CA LYS A 131 -59.07 21.79 25.52
C LYS A 131 -58.58 21.32 24.14
N VAL A 132 -59.42 21.50 23.12
CA VAL A 132 -59.06 21.19 21.72
C VAL A 132 -58.28 22.36 21.11
N ILE A 133 -57.12 22.09 20.53
CA ILE A 133 -56.27 23.08 19.87
C ILE A 133 -56.36 22.88 18.34
N HIS A 134 -56.75 23.93 17.63
CA HIS A 134 -56.64 24.03 16.17
C HIS A 134 -55.50 24.97 15.81
N GLU A 135 -54.69 24.59 14.83
CA GLU A 135 -53.60 25.45 14.34
C GLU A 135 -54.15 26.69 13.63
N SER A 136 -53.66 27.86 14.04
CA SER A 136 -53.74 29.09 13.28
C SER A 136 -52.37 29.75 13.28
N THR A 137 -51.50 29.34 12.37
CA THR A 137 -50.12 29.82 12.26
C THR A 137 -50.08 31.30 11.88
N THR A 138 -49.56 32.14 12.76
CA THR A 138 -49.42 33.57 12.51
C THR A 138 -48.26 33.85 11.56
N TRP A 139 -48.49 34.73 10.58
CA TRP A 139 -47.48 35.20 9.62
C TRP A 139 -46.23 35.82 10.28
N ILE A 140 -46.33 36.22 11.54
CA ILE A 140 -45.22 36.75 12.35
C ILE A 140 -44.20 35.65 12.67
N ASP A 141 -44.65 34.43 12.98
CA ASP A 141 -43.80 33.30 13.36
C ASP A 141 -42.94 32.85 12.16
N THR A 142 -43.54 32.88 10.96
CA THR A 142 -42.84 32.64 9.69
C THR A 142 -41.73 33.66 9.43
N ILE A 143 -41.96 34.94 9.72
CA ILE A 143 -40.93 36.00 9.55
C ILE A 143 -39.78 35.81 10.53
N MET A 144 -40.08 35.46 11.79
CA MET A 144 -39.05 35.19 12.80
C MET A 144 -38.20 33.97 12.45
N ALA A 145 -38.78 32.94 11.83
CA ALA A 145 -38.04 31.76 11.34
C ALA A 145 -37.05 32.08 10.20
N PHE A 146 -37.33 33.06 9.33
CA PHE A 146 -36.41 33.46 8.26
C PHE A 146 -35.34 34.46 8.70
N LEU A 147 -35.50 35.12 9.86
CA LEU A 147 -34.56 36.14 10.34
C LEU A 147 -33.10 35.63 10.47
N PRO A 148 -32.81 34.41 10.98
CA PRO A 148 -31.43 33.88 11.04
C PRO A 148 -30.81 33.66 9.65
N VAL A 149 -31.62 33.23 8.67
CA VAL A 149 -31.18 32.99 7.29
C VAL A 149 -30.81 34.30 6.60
N ILE A 150 -31.63 35.34 6.79
CA ILE A 150 -31.38 36.69 6.26
C ILE A 150 -30.10 37.28 6.88
N ILE A 151 -29.88 37.09 8.19
CA ILE A 151 -28.65 37.52 8.88
C ILE A 151 -27.42 36.78 8.34
N LEU A 152 -27.52 35.47 8.09
CA LEU A 152 -26.44 34.68 7.48
C LEU A 152 -26.09 35.16 6.06
N ILE A 153 -27.08 35.41 5.22
CA ILE A 153 -26.88 35.94 3.85
C ILE A 153 -26.22 37.31 3.89
N ALA A 154 -26.71 38.23 4.75
CA ALA A 154 -26.12 39.55 4.92
C ALA A 154 -24.67 39.49 5.44
N PHE A 155 -24.38 38.59 6.39
CA PHE A 155 -23.03 38.35 6.90
C PHE A 155 -22.09 37.81 5.80
N PHE A 156 -22.54 36.85 5.00
CA PHE A 156 -21.75 36.26 3.91
C PHE A 156 -21.48 37.26 2.78
N TRP A 157 -22.45 38.14 2.48
CA TRP A 157 -22.29 39.24 1.53
C TRP A 157 -21.26 40.28 2.04
N ILE A 158 -21.30 40.63 3.32
CA ILE A 158 -20.33 41.55 3.94
C ILE A 158 -18.92 40.92 4.05
N MET A 159 -18.83 39.60 4.20
CA MET A 159 -17.55 38.89 4.19
C MET A 159 -16.92 38.83 2.80
N THR A 160 -17.68 38.39 1.79
CA THR A 160 -17.19 38.24 0.41
C THR A 160 -16.83 39.58 -0.23
N SER A 161 -17.66 40.63 -0.06
CA SER A 161 -17.36 41.98 -0.54
C SER A 161 -16.11 42.60 0.11
N ARG A 162 -15.78 42.23 1.35
CA ARG A 162 -14.51 42.62 2.00
C ARG A 162 -13.31 41.79 1.53
N GLN A 163 -13.52 40.55 1.12
CA GLN A 163 -12.46 39.65 0.64
C GLN A 163 -12.05 39.94 -0.82
N MET A 164 -12.95 40.49 -1.63
CA MET A 164 -12.64 41.01 -2.98
C MET A 164 -11.61 42.15 -2.97
N GLY A 165 -11.38 42.81 -1.83
CA GLY A 165 -10.37 43.87 -1.68
C GLY A 165 -8.92 43.40 -1.56
N GLY A 166 -8.63 42.08 -1.59
CA GLY A 166 -7.28 41.59 -1.30
C GLY A 166 -6.94 40.17 -1.76
N GLY A 167 -6.68 39.99 -3.05
CA GLY A 167 -5.76 38.96 -3.58
C GLY A 167 -6.08 37.47 -3.39
N GLY A 168 -7.23 37.10 -2.82
CA GLY A 168 -7.65 35.71 -2.65
C GLY A 168 -8.12 35.06 -3.96
N LYS A 169 -7.79 33.78 -4.18
CA LYS A 169 -8.23 33.02 -5.37
C LYS A 169 -9.76 32.86 -5.40
N ASN A 170 -10.36 33.02 -6.58
CA ASN A 170 -11.78 32.74 -6.82
C ASN A 170 -12.11 31.24 -6.64
N PRO A 171 -13.26 30.88 -6.04
CA PRO A 171 -13.73 29.48 -6.00
C PRO A 171 -13.91 28.82 -7.37
N PHE A 172 -14.18 29.61 -8.42
CA PHE A 172 -14.39 29.14 -9.80
C PHE A 172 -13.11 28.62 -10.52
N SER A 173 -11.98 28.41 -9.83
CA SER A 173 -10.71 28.04 -10.49
C SER A 173 -10.49 26.53 -10.73
N PHE A 174 -11.40 25.66 -10.31
CA PHE A 174 -11.22 24.19 -10.39
C PHE A 174 -11.05 23.62 -11.82
N GLY A 175 -11.61 24.28 -12.84
CA GLY A 175 -11.56 23.81 -14.23
C GLY A 175 -10.29 24.17 -15.01
N LYS A 176 -9.32 24.87 -14.41
CA LYS A 176 -8.11 25.35 -15.10
C LYS A 176 -6.96 24.33 -15.07
N SER A 177 -6.26 24.24 -16.20
CA SER A 177 -5.06 23.41 -16.37
C SER A 177 -3.96 23.85 -15.40
N GLN A 178 -3.23 22.88 -14.83
CA GLN A 178 -2.00 23.13 -14.06
C GLN A 178 -0.75 23.06 -14.97
N ALA A 179 -0.92 23.36 -16.27
CA ALA A 179 0.11 23.18 -17.29
C ALA A 179 1.39 23.94 -16.93
N LYS A 180 2.50 23.21 -16.79
CA LYS A 180 3.76 23.79 -16.31
C LYS A 180 4.44 24.54 -17.44
N ILE A 181 4.29 25.87 -17.45
CA ILE A 181 4.91 26.75 -18.44
C ILE A 181 6.44 26.73 -18.27
N ILE A 182 7.16 26.14 -19.23
CA ILE A 182 8.61 26.17 -19.30
C ILE A 182 9.01 27.12 -20.44
N GLY A 183 8.90 28.42 -20.18
CA GLY A 183 9.24 29.47 -21.14
C GLY A 183 9.50 30.81 -20.44
N ASN A 184 10.79 31.18 -20.33
CA ASN A 184 11.35 32.55 -20.26
C ASN A 184 12.72 32.63 -19.53
N ASP A 185 13.20 31.58 -18.86
CA ASP A 185 14.57 31.58 -18.30
C ASP A 185 15.61 31.13 -19.36
N PRO A 186 16.46 32.03 -19.88
CA PRO A 186 17.46 31.67 -20.88
C PRO A 186 18.58 30.75 -20.34
N LYS A 187 18.69 30.58 -19.01
CA LYS A 187 19.75 29.76 -18.38
C LYS A 187 19.44 28.26 -18.29
N LYS A 188 18.27 27.81 -18.77
CA LYS A 188 17.82 26.41 -18.70
C LYS A 188 17.21 25.87 -19.99
N LYS A 189 17.68 26.35 -21.15
CA LYS A 189 17.34 25.74 -22.44
C LYS A 189 18.04 24.38 -22.58
N THR A 190 17.26 23.34 -22.83
CA THR A 190 17.73 22.02 -23.30
C THR A 190 17.67 22.02 -24.83
N THR A 191 18.69 21.52 -25.50
CA THR A 191 18.83 21.48 -26.97
C THR A 191 19.12 20.05 -27.43
N PHE A 192 19.16 19.79 -28.74
CA PHE A 192 19.54 18.46 -29.24
C PHE A 192 20.99 18.06 -28.88
N ASN A 193 21.85 19.01 -28.48
CA ASN A 193 23.20 18.73 -27.95
C ASN A 193 23.20 18.17 -26.52
N ASP A 194 22.06 18.27 -25.81
CA ASP A 194 21.88 17.73 -24.46
C ASP A 194 21.23 16.33 -24.46
N VAL A 195 21.03 15.74 -25.65
CA VAL A 195 20.42 14.43 -25.87
C VAL A 195 21.35 13.59 -26.76
N ALA A 196 21.52 12.31 -26.46
CA ALA A 196 22.44 11.41 -27.17
C ALA A 196 21.82 10.02 -27.36
N GLY A 197 22.30 9.26 -28.35
CA GLY A 197 21.86 7.88 -28.60
C GLY A 197 20.44 7.71 -29.16
N CYS A 198 19.94 8.68 -29.92
CA CYS A 198 18.62 8.62 -30.57
C CYS A 198 18.57 9.50 -31.84
N ASP A 199 19.58 9.38 -32.70
CA ASP A 199 19.86 10.38 -33.74
C ASP A 199 18.87 10.33 -34.91
N GLU A 200 18.29 9.16 -35.18
CA GLU A 200 17.15 8.96 -36.09
C GLU A 200 15.93 9.75 -35.60
N ALA A 201 15.62 9.64 -34.30
CA ALA A 201 14.51 10.37 -33.70
C ALA A 201 14.77 11.88 -33.63
N LYS A 202 16.03 12.33 -33.51
CA LYS A 202 16.39 13.75 -33.70
C LYS A 202 16.16 14.19 -35.14
N GLN A 203 16.53 13.36 -36.13
CA GLN A 203 16.36 13.68 -37.55
C GLN A 203 14.88 13.80 -37.95
N ASP A 204 14.03 12.90 -37.50
CA ASP A 204 12.57 13.00 -37.73
C ASP A 204 11.97 14.26 -37.07
N LEU A 205 12.46 14.62 -35.87
CA LEU A 205 12.00 15.83 -35.16
C LEU A 205 12.62 17.13 -35.70
N GLN A 206 13.72 17.06 -36.45
CA GLN A 206 14.33 18.22 -37.10
C GLN A 206 13.39 18.87 -38.13
N GLU A 207 12.53 18.08 -38.78
CA GLU A 207 11.47 18.62 -39.66
C GLU A 207 10.49 19.53 -38.89
N LEU A 208 10.12 19.15 -37.65
CA LEU A 208 9.25 19.95 -36.79
C LEU A 208 9.95 21.21 -36.27
N VAL A 209 11.26 21.11 -35.97
CA VAL A 209 12.09 22.26 -35.59
C VAL A 209 12.21 23.27 -36.73
N GLU A 210 12.47 22.82 -37.96
CA GLU A 210 12.55 23.72 -39.12
C GLU A 210 11.22 24.38 -39.44
N PHE A 211 10.12 23.63 -39.35
CA PHE A 211 8.78 24.20 -39.50
C PHE A 211 8.50 25.27 -38.43
N LEU A 212 8.80 25.03 -37.15
CA LEU A 212 8.59 26.01 -36.09
C LEU A 212 9.48 27.26 -36.23
N LYS A 213 10.65 27.13 -36.87
CA LYS A 213 11.57 28.25 -37.17
C LYS A 213 11.14 29.06 -38.40
N ASP A 214 10.64 28.43 -39.46
CA ASP A 214 10.10 29.12 -40.65
C ASP A 214 8.88 28.37 -41.24
N PRO A 215 7.66 28.65 -40.75
CA PRO A 215 6.43 28.07 -41.30
C PRO A 215 6.19 28.41 -42.77
N LYS A 216 6.65 29.61 -43.23
CA LYS A 216 6.32 30.16 -44.55
C LYS A 216 6.96 29.36 -45.68
N LYS A 217 8.14 28.78 -45.42
CA LYS A 217 8.84 27.82 -46.30
C LYS A 217 7.95 26.64 -46.70
N TYR A 218 7.10 26.16 -45.80
CA TYR A 218 6.22 25.01 -46.01
C TYR A 218 4.88 25.42 -46.63
N ASP A 219 4.29 26.52 -46.14
CA ASP A 219 3.05 27.11 -46.71
C ASP A 219 3.20 27.46 -48.19
N ALA A 220 4.34 28.06 -48.58
CA ALA A 220 4.61 28.45 -49.96
C ALA A 220 4.70 27.26 -50.95
N LEU A 221 4.88 26.04 -50.44
CA LEU A 221 4.93 24.79 -51.21
C LEU A 221 3.63 23.97 -51.07
N GLY A 222 2.62 24.46 -50.35
CA GLY A 222 1.39 23.72 -50.04
C GLY A 222 1.60 22.53 -49.10
N GLY A 223 2.72 22.49 -48.37
CA GLY A 223 3.03 21.43 -47.42
C GLY A 223 2.05 21.43 -46.24
N ARG A 224 1.44 20.28 -45.93
CA ARG A 224 0.56 20.16 -44.76
C ARG A 224 1.38 19.92 -43.49
N ILE A 225 1.07 20.71 -42.49
CA ILE A 225 1.74 20.71 -41.18
C ILE A 225 1.21 19.52 -40.37
N PRO A 226 2.07 18.63 -39.84
CA PRO A 226 1.65 17.53 -38.98
C PRO A 226 1.09 18.10 -37.67
N LYS A 227 -0.15 17.75 -37.32
CA LYS A 227 -0.82 18.32 -36.13
C LYS A 227 -0.22 17.82 -34.82
N GLY A 228 0.33 16.61 -34.83
CA GLY A 228 1.07 16.07 -33.70
C GLY A 228 2.00 14.90 -34.04
N ALA A 229 2.91 14.63 -33.11
CA ALA A 229 3.86 13.54 -33.16
C ALA A 229 3.81 12.71 -31.87
N LEU A 230 3.80 11.39 -32.00
CA LEU A 230 3.82 10.45 -30.88
C LEU A 230 5.22 9.85 -30.75
N LEU A 231 5.87 10.09 -29.61
CA LEU A 231 7.13 9.46 -29.22
C LEU A 231 6.83 8.11 -28.57
N VAL A 232 7.28 7.04 -29.22
CA VAL A 232 6.99 5.65 -28.85
C VAL A 232 8.29 4.95 -28.44
N GLY A 233 8.33 4.28 -27.30
CA GLY A 233 9.46 3.42 -26.93
C GLY A 233 9.53 3.10 -25.45
N PRO A 234 10.52 2.32 -24.99
CA PRO A 234 10.66 1.93 -23.59
C PRO A 234 10.72 3.12 -22.60
N PRO A 235 10.42 2.90 -21.30
CA PRO A 235 10.70 3.90 -20.27
C PRO A 235 12.19 4.23 -20.23
N GLY A 236 12.54 5.42 -19.72
CA GLY A 236 13.95 5.83 -19.55
C GLY A 236 14.71 6.22 -20.83
N THR A 237 14.16 6.04 -22.04
CA THR A 237 14.83 6.41 -23.32
C THR A 237 14.84 7.91 -23.62
N GLY A 238 14.39 8.75 -22.68
CA GLY A 238 14.54 10.21 -22.77
C GLY A 238 13.47 10.94 -23.60
N LYS A 239 12.33 10.30 -23.95
CA LYS A 239 11.21 10.92 -24.70
C LYS A 239 10.87 12.35 -24.23
N THR A 240 10.67 12.55 -22.92
CA THR A 240 10.37 13.85 -22.29
C THR A 240 11.52 14.87 -22.42
N LEU A 241 12.77 14.41 -22.44
CA LEU A 241 13.95 15.25 -22.66
C LEU A 241 14.07 15.68 -24.12
N LEU A 242 13.81 14.73 -25.05
CA LEU A 242 13.81 14.95 -26.48
C LEU A 242 12.72 15.95 -26.90
N ALA A 243 11.48 15.80 -26.42
CA ALA A 243 10.40 16.77 -26.67
C ALA A 243 10.74 18.19 -26.17
N ARG A 244 11.44 18.30 -25.03
CA ARG A 244 11.95 19.59 -24.53
C ARG A 244 13.10 20.14 -25.35
N ALA A 245 13.94 19.28 -25.93
CA ALA A 245 15.00 19.68 -26.84
C ALA A 245 14.45 20.27 -28.15
N VAL A 246 13.36 19.71 -28.71
CA VAL A 246 12.65 20.29 -29.88
C VAL A 246 12.24 21.73 -29.60
N ALA A 247 11.60 21.99 -28.45
CA ALA A 247 11.16 23.34 -28.09
C ALA A 247 12.33 24.31 -27.85
N GLY A 248 13.38 23.86 -27.17
CA GLY A 248 14.57 24.69 -26.91
C GLY A 248 15.37 25.02 -28.16
N GLU A 249 15.43 24.09 -29.12
CA GLU A 249 16.08 24.25 -30.42
C GLU A 249 15.24 25.14 -31.37
N ALA A 250 13.92 24.94 -31.43
CA ALA A 250 12.99 25.83 -32.14
C ALA A 250 12.90 27.23 -31.50
N GLY A 251 13.20 27.35 -30.20
CA GLY A 251 13.15 28.59 -29.44
C GLY A 251 11.75 28.99 -28.92
N VAL A 252 10.77 28.09 -29.03
CA VAL A 252 9.34 28.33 -28.72
C VAL A 252 8.98 27.95 -27.27
N PRO A 253 7.82 28.42 -26.74
CA PRO A 253 7.32 27.98 -25.43
C PRO A 253 7.00 26.49 -25.39
N PHE A 254 7.30 25.86 -24.25
CA PHE A 254 6.97 24.46 -23.96
C PHE A 254 5.97 24.37 -22.80
N PHE A 255 4.81 23.76 -23.05
CA PHE A 255 3.79 23.48 -22.04
C PHE A 255 3.76 21.96 -21.78
N SER A 256 3.83 21.56 -20.51
CA SER A 256 3.89 20.14 -20.12
C SER A 256 2.74 19.76 -19.20
N MET A 257 2.17 18.58 -19.44
CA MET A 257 1.18 17.88 -18.61
C MET A 257 1.41 16.36 -18.71
N SER A 258 1.07 15.57 -17.69
CA SER A 258 0.97 14.10 -17.82
C SER A 258 -0.44 13.72 -18.28
N GLY A 259 -0.57 12.63 -19.03
CA GLY A 259 -1.82 11.95 -19.32
C GLY A 259 -2.60 11.64 -18.03
N SER A 260 -1.89 11.33 -16.95
CA SER A 260 -2.42 11.10 -15.61
C SER A 260 -3.06 12.34 -14.99
N ASP A 261 -2.61 13.57 -15.34
CA ASP A 261 -3.19 14.83 -14.83
C ASP A 261 -4.59 15.12 -15.42
N PHE A 262 -5.05 14.35 -16.41
CA PHE A 262 -6.39 14.49 -16.98
C PHE A 262 -7.40 13.49 -16.40
N VAL A 263 -6.97 12.43 -15.71
CA VAL A 263 -7.88 11.41 -15.16
C VAL A 263 -8.21 11.76 -13.71
N GLU A 264 -9.44 12.20 -13.46
CA GLU A 264 -9.87 12.77 -12.18
C GLU A 264 -11.16 12.12 -11.66
N MET A 265 -11.40 12.22 -10.35
CA MET A 265 -12.61 11.65 -9.71
C MET A 265 -13.93 12.31 -10.15
N PHE A 266 -13.87 13.45 -10.86
CA PHE A 266 -15.02 14.24 -11.28
C PHE A 266 -15.19 14.24 -12.79
N VAL A 267 -16.28 13.63 -13.27
CA VAL A 267 -16.65 13.56 -14.69
C VAL A 267 -16.61 14.96 -15.32
N GLY A 268 -15.91 15.09 -16.46
CA GLY A 268 -15.78 16.34 -17.22
C GLY A 268 -14.65 17.28 -16.77
N VAL A 269 -13.97 17.02 -15.65
CA VAL A 269 -12.81 17.84 -15.24
C VAL A 269 -11.62 17.62 -16.17
N GLY A 270 -11.31 16.38 -16.56
CA GLY A 270 -10.29 16.08 -17.58
C GLY A 270 -10.56 16.81 -18.89
N ALA A 271 -11.77 16.67 -19.45
CA ALA A 271 -12.21 17.40 -20.63
C ALA A 271 -12.11 18.94 -20.49
N SER A 272 -12.35 19.51 -19.30
CA SER A 272 -12.12 20.95 -19.05
C SER A 272 -10.62 21.32 -19.11
N ARG A 273 -9.74 20.51 -18.51
CA ARG A 273 -8.28 20.71 -18.55
C ARG A 273 -7.73 20.60 -19.96
N VAL A 274 -8.25 19.68 -20.78
CA VAL A 274 -7.91 19.56 -22.21
C VAL A 274 -8.20 20.88 -22.95
N ARG A 275 -9.41 21.44 -22.81
CA ARG A 275 -9.77 22.72 -23.45
C ARG A 275 -8.86 23.87 -23.02
N ASP A 276 -8.64 24.03 -21.71
CA ASP A 276 -7.82 25.14 -21.16
C ASP A 276 -6.33 25.01 -21.57
N LEU A 277 -5.80 23.79 -21.73
CA LEU A 277 -4.46 23.54 -22.27
C LEU A 277 -4.35 24.01 -23.73
N PHE A 278 -5.30 23.62 -24.60
CA PHE A 278 -5.27 24.02 -26.01
C PHE A 278 -5.59 25.50 -26.23
N GLU A 279 -6.51 26.07 -25.45
CA GLU A 279 -6.72 27.53 -25.39
C GLU A 279 -5.44 28.27 -24.98
N THR A 280 -4.69 27.74 -24.02
CA THR A 280 -3.41 28.33 -23.57
C THR A 280 -2.33 28.19 -24.66
N GLY A 281 -2.28 27.06 -25.36
CA GLY A 281 -1.42 26.87 -26.54
C GLY A 281 -1.69 27.91 -27.63
N LYS A 282 -2.95 28.03 -28.08
CA LYS A 282 -3.38 29.04 -29.09
C LYS A 282 -2.95 30.47 -28.72
N LYS A 283 -3.09 30.86 -27.45
CA LYS A 283 -2.73 32.20 -26.96
C LYS A 283 -1.21 32.46 -26.94
N ASN A 284 -0.38 31.44 -27.09
CA ASN A 284 1.08 31.51 -27.03
C ASN A 284 1.76 30.93 -28.29
N ALA A 285 1.02 30.79 -29.40
CA ALA A 285 1.55 30.23 -30.64
C ALA A 285 2.62 31.16 -31.29
N PRO A 286 3.66 30.60 -31.95
CA PRO A 286 3.93 29.17 -32.11
C PRO A 286 4.49 28.54 -30.83
N CYS A 287 4.02 27.33 -30.48
CA CYS A 287 4.43 26.64 -29.25
C CYS A 287 4.29 25.11 -29.35
N ILE A 288 4.93 24.40 -28.43
CA ILE A 288 4.77 22.95 -28.26
C ILE A 288 3.92 22.67 -27.02
N LEU A 289 2.86 21.91 -27.22
CA LEU A 289 2.09 21.25 -26.15
C LEU A 289 2.63 19.82 -26.00
N PHE A 290 2.98 19.42 -24.79
CA PHE A 290 3.49 18.08 -24.50
C PHE A 290 2.64 17.33 -23.47
N ILE A 291 2.23 16.12 -23.85
CA ILE A 291 1.50 15.16 -23.00
C ILE A 291 2.38 13.92 -22.81
N ASP A 292 2.95 13.76 -21.61
CA ASP A 292 3.60 12.49 -21.23
C ASP A 292 2.53 11.41 -20.94
N GLU A 293 2.90 10.13 -20.90
CA GLU A 293 2.01 9.03 -20.47
C GLU A 293 0.60 9.04 -21.13
N ILE A 294 0.50 9.36 -22.43
CA ILE A 294 -0.80 9.58 -23.10
C ILE A 294 -1.71 8.34 -23.05
N ASP A 295 -1.17 7.14 -22.87
CA ASP A 295 -1.94 5.91 -22.64
C ASP A 295 -2.85 5.97 -21.39
N ALA A 296 -2.55 6.81 -20.38
CA ALA A 296 -3.44 7.05 -19.24
C ALA A 296 -4.86 7.44 -19.67
N VAL A 297 -5.01 8.42 -20.57
CA VAL A 297 -6.29 8.77 -21.23
C VAL A 297 -6.56 7.94 -22.50
N GLY A 298 -5.52 7.46 -23.16
CA GLY A 298 -5.55 7.05 -24.56
C GLY A 298 -5.91 5.59 -24.86
N ARG A 299 -5.89 4.64 -23.90
CA ARG A 299 -6.30 3.24 -24.15
C ARG A 299 -7.67 3.09 -24.84
N GLN A 300 -7.79 2.06 -25.66
CA GLN A 300 -9.01 1.58 -26.34
C GLN A 300 -10.24 1.45 -25.42
N ARG A 301 -11.41 1.72 -26.01
CA ARG A 301 -12.75 1.81 -25.42
C ARG A 301 -13.34 0.45 -25.06
N GLY A 302 -14.31 0.43 -24.14
CA GLY A 302 -15.09 -0.77 -23.80
C GLY A 302 -14.30 -1.92 -23.17
N ALA A 303 -13.08 -1.66 -22.70
CA ALA A 303 -12.10 -2.67 -22.31
C ALA A 303 -12.14 -3.04 -20.80
N GLY A 304 -13.26 -2.81 -20.10
CA GLY A 304 -13.39 -3.15 -18.68
C GLY A 304 -14.83 -3.07 -18.20
N LEU A 305 -15.27 -4.08 -17.44
CA LEU A 305 -16.60 -4.11 -16.81
C LEU A 305 -16.57 -3.26 -15.53
N GLY A 306 -17.04 -2.02 -15.64
CA GLY A 306 -17.15 -1.08 -14.52
C GLY A 306 -17.19 0.37 -15.01
N GLY A 307 -17.99 1.21 -14.35
CA GLY A 307 -18.28 2.60 -14.75
C GLY A 307 -17.13 3.62 -14.60
N GLY A 308 -15.90 3.22 -14.92
CA GLY A 308 -14.73 4.10 -15.01
C GLY A 308 -14.38 4.53 -16.44
N HIS A 309 -15.12 4.09 -17.46
CA HIS A 309 -14.88 4.49 -18.86
C HIS A 309 -15.36 5.91 -19.16
N ASP A 310 -16.49 6.35 -18.61
CA ASP A 310 -17.22 7.54 -19.08
C ASP A 310 -16.41 8.86 -18.99
N GLU A 311 -15.75 9.13 -17.85
CA GLU A 311 -14.89 10.31 -17.67
C GLU A 311 -13.73 10.29 -18.67
N ARG A 312 -13.11 9.12 -18.80
CA ARG A 312 -11.91 8.90 -19.59
C ARG A 312 -12.18 8.94 -21.08
N GLU A 313 -13.29 8.35 -21.53
CA GLU A 313 -13.80 8.47 -22.90
C GLU A 313 -14.24 9.90 -23.21
N GLN A 314 -14.86 10.63 -22.27
CA GLN A 314 -15.20 12.04 -22.46
C GLN A 314 -13.93 12.90 -22.63
N THR A 315 -12.93 12.69 -21.78
CA THR A 315 -11.62 13.36 -21.83
C THR A 315 -10.87 13.03 -23.14
N LEU A 316 -10.85 11.76 -23.56
CA LEU A 316 -10.30 11.33 -24.85
C LEU A 316 -11.07 11.94 -26.03
N ASN A 317 -12.40 11.91 -26.02
CA ASN A 317 -13.22 12.51 -27.08
C ASN A 317 -12.98 14.02 -27.18
N GLN A 318 -12.80 14.74 -26.05
CA GLN A 318 -12.44 16.16 -26.09
C GLN A 318 -11.06 16.38 -26.71
N LEU A 319 -10.06 15.56 -26.37
CA LEU A 319 -8.73 15.62 -26.99
C LEU A 319 -8.81 15.43 -28.51
N LEU A 320 -9.60 14.48 -28.99
CA LEU A 320 -9.84 14.27 -30.43
C LEU A 320 -10.54 15.48 -31.09
N VAL A 321 -11.55 16.07 -30.42
CA VAL A 321 -12.29 17.25 -30.91
C VAL A 321 -11.39 18.48 -31.01
N GLU A 322 -10.53 18.72 -30.00
CA GLU A 322 -9.54 19.80 -30.04
C GLU A 322 -8.54 19.59 -31.18
N MET A 323 -7.92 18.39 -31.26
CA MET A 323 -6.94 18.08 -32.32
C MET A 323 -7.53 18.23 -33.73
N ASP A 324 -8.76 17.77 -33.96
CA ASP A 324 -9.46 17.97 -35.24
C ASP A 324 -9.75 19.47 -35.50
N GLY A 325 -10.12 20.22 -34.46
CA GLY A 325 -10.66 21.57 -34.52
C GLY A 325 -9.70 22.71 -34.88
N PHE A 326 -8.39 22.48 -34.93
CA PHE A 326 -7.41 23.51 -35.33
C PHE A 326 -7.22 23.58 -36.85
N ALA A 327 -7.03 24.79 -37.38
CA ALA A 327 -6.44 24.97 -38.70
C ALA A 327 -4.93 24.62 -38.64
N ALA A 328 -4.41 23.98 -39.69
CA ALA A 328 -3.02 23.52 -39.73
C ALA A 328 -2.00 24.66 -39.47
N ASN A 329 -2.34 25.88 -39.88
CA ASN A 329 -1.49 27.07 -39.82
C ASN A 329 -1.52 27.81 -38.47
N GLU A 330 -2.17 27.27 -37.42
CA GLU A 330 -2.19 27.90 -36.08
C GLU A 330 -0.84 27.83 -35.34
N GLY A 331 0.16 27.09 -35.85
CA GLY A 331 1.53 27.07 -35.30
C GLY A 331 1.69 26.35 -33.96
N VAL A 332 0.66 25.64 -33.50
CA VAL A 332 0.69 24.80 -32.30
C VAL A 332 0.95 23.35 -32.71
N ILE A 333 1.96 22.70 -32.11
CA ILE A 333 2.25 21.28 -32.31
C ILE A 333 1.98 20.51 -31.01
N LEU A 334 1.25 19.40 -31.11
CA LEU A 334 1.08 18.46 -30.01
C LEU A 334 2.10 17.32 -30.09
N ILE A 335 3.02 17.25 -29.14
CA ILE A 335 3.89 16.07 -28.96
C ILE A 335 3.33 15.24 -27.80
N ALA A 336 3.20 13.93 -28.00
CA ALA A 336 2.83 13.00 -26.93
C ALA A 336 3.92 11.96 -26.73
N ALA A 337 4.00 11.36 -25.54
CA ALA A 337 4.87 10.22 -25.27
C ALA A 337 4.08 9.05 -24.68
N THR A 338 4.47 7.83 -25.05
CA THR A 338 3.93 6.59 -24.48
C THR A 338 5.02 5.52 -24.36
N ASN A 339 4.83 4.60 -23.40
CA ASN A 339 5.55 3.34 -23.35
C ASN A 339 4.81 2.19 -24.07
N ARG A 340 3.54 2.42 -24.44
CA ARG A 340 2.56 1.39 -24.84
C ARG A 340 1.72 1.84 -26.06
N PRO A 341 2.25 1.75 -27.29
CA PRO A 341 1.50 2.12 -28.49
C PRO A 341 0.35 1.14 -28.79
N ASP A 342 0.45 -0.09 -28.28
CA ASP A 342 -0.48 -1.22 -28.43
C ASP A 342 -1.86 -0.96 -27.82
N VAL A 343 -1.90 -0.34 -26.63
CA VAL A 343 -3.15 -0.14 -25.90
C VAL A 343 -3.97 1.03 -26.46
N LEU A 344 -3.36 1.97 -27.19
CA LEU A 344 -3.98 3.23 -27.61
C LEU A 344 -5.18 3.04 -28.54
N ASP A 345 -6.19 3.91 -28.40
CA ASP A 345 -7.30 4.03 -29.33
C ASP A 345 -6.76 4.41 -30.72
N LYS A 346 -7.04 3.57 -31.71
CA LYS A 346 -6.68 3.78 -33.12
C LYS A 346 -7.26 5.08 -33.69
N ALA A 347 -8.21 5.73 -33.00
CA ALA A 347 -8.66 7.08 -33.29
C ALA A 347 -7.57 8.16 -33.12
N LEU A 348 -6.66 8.02 -32.15
CA LEU A 348 -5.55 8.97 -31.93
C LEU A 348 -4.53 8.92 -33.08
N LEU A 349 -4.32 7.73 -33.65
CA LEU A 349 -3.32 7.42 -34.69
C LEU A 349 -3.83 7.65 -36.12
N ARG A 350 -4.93 8.41 -36.31
CA ARG A 350 -5.48 8.71 -37.64
C ARG A 350 -4.83 9.97 -38.24
N PRO A 351 -4.69 10.07 -39.57
CA PRO A 351 -4.25 11.30 -40.23
C PRO A 351 -5.15 12.51 -39.86
N GLY A 352 -4.50 13.65 -39.62
CA GLY A 352 -5.07 14.84 -38.98
C GLY A 352 -4.87 14.90 -37.46
N ARG A 353 -4.10 13.98 -36.85
CA ARG A 353 -3.93 13.85 -35.39
C ARG A 353 -2.46 13.54 -35.04
N PHE A 354 -2.14 12.34 -34.53
CA PHE A 354 -0.74 11.91 -34.37
C PHE A 354 -0.22 11.35 -35.71
N ASP A 355 0.06 12.28 -36.62
CA ASP A 355 0.44 12.04 -38.01
C ASP A 355 1.84 11.44 -38.16
N ARG A 356 2.70 11.66 -37.16
CA ARG A 356 4.03 11.05 -37.05
C ARG A 356 4.08 10.16 -35.81
N GLN A 357 4.62 8.96 -35.97
CA GLN A 357 5.01 8.07 -34.87
C GLN A 357 6.52 7.91 -34.96
N ILE A 358 7.25 8.33 -33.93
CA ILE A 358 8.71 8.39 -33.91
C ILE A 358 9.20 7.47 -32.82
N VAL A 359 9.99 6.46 -33.20
CA VAL A 359 10.44 5.41 -32.28
C VAL A 359 11.70 5.88 -31.56
N VAL A 360 11.61 6.03 -30.25
CA VAL A 360 12.71 6.39 -29.34
C VAL A 360 13.14 5.12 -28.60
N GLY A 361 13.90 4.28 -29.32
CA GLY A 361 14.36 2.96 -28.86
C GLY A 361 15.41 3.01 -27.74
N LEU A 362 15.96 1.83 -27.42
CA LEU A 362 17.13 1.73 -26.54
C LEU A 362 18.39 2.21 -27.27
N PRO A 363 19.34 2.86 -26.58
CA PRO A 363 20.56 3.37 -27.20
C PRO A 363 21.55 2.25 -27.59
N ASP A 364 22.01 2.29 -28.84
CA ASP A 364 23.18 1.57 -29.35
C ASP A 364 24.44 1.81 -28.51
N LEU A 365 25.42 0.91 -28.58
CA LEU A 365 26.73 1.02 -27.90
C LEU A 365 27.35 2.43 -27.95
N LYS A 366 27.35 3.10 -29.12
CA LYS A 366 27.85 4.47 -29.26
C LYS A 366 26.99 5.48 -28.48
N GLY A 367 25.66 5.35 -28.59
CA GLY A 367 24.70 6.15 -27.84
C GLY A 367 24.89 6.00 -26.33
N ARG A 368 25.12 4.78 -25.84
CA ARG A 368 25.43 4.52 -24.42
C ARG A 368 26.71 5.23 -23.98
N GLU A 369 27.77 5.17 -24.79
CA GLU A 369 29.04 5.86 -24.50
C GLU A 369 28.89 7.39 -24.47
N GLU A 370 28.09 7.97 -25.37
CA GLU A 370 27.79 9.41 -25.38
C GLU A 370 26.88 9.85 -24.23
N ILE A 371 25.83 9.08 -23.92
CA ILE A 371 24.95 9.31 -22.76
C ILE A 371 25.79 9.31 -21.47
N LEU A 372 26.63 8.29 -21.26
CA LEU A 372 27.53 8.22 -20.11
C LEU A 372 28.44 9.46 -20.03
N LYS A 373 29.12 9.85 -21.11
CA LYS A 373 29.93 11.10 -21.17
C LYS A 373 29.09 12.35 -20.82
N GLY A 374 27.84 12.40 -21.29
CA GLY A 374 26.88 13.45 -20.97
C GLY A 374 26.58 13.55 -19.47
N HIS A 375 26.18 12.44 -18.83
CA HIS A 375 25.88 12.41 -17.40
C HIS A 375 27.11 12.67 -16.52
N LEU A 376 28.28 12.12 -16.88
CA LEU A 376 29.56 12.37 -16.21
C LEU A 376 29.91 13.87 -16.21
N LYS A 377 29.81 14.53 -17.38
CA LYS A 377 30.06 15.97 -17.56
C LYS A 377 29.03 16.84 -16.83
N LYS A 378 27.74 16.48 -16.91
CA LYS A 378 26.58 17.16 -16.27
C LYS A 378 26.68 17.12 -14.74
N ARG A 379 27.06 15.97 -14.18
CA ARG A 379 27.22 15.75 -12.73
C ARG A 379 28.60 16.16 -12.18
N LYS A 380 29.58 16.38 -13.06
CA LYS A 380 30.99 16.70 -12.71
C LYS A 380 31.63 15.63 -11.80
N VAL A 381 31.39 14.36 -12.12
CA VAL A 381 31.94 13.24 -11.34
C VAL A 381 33.49 13.25 -11.43
N PRO A 382 34.22 13.25 -10.31
CA PRO A 382 35.67 13.14 -10.32
C PRO A 382 36.08 11.70 -10.64
N LEU A 383 36.51 11.44 -11.87
CA LEU A 383 37.01 10.13 -12.30
C LEU A 383 38.50 9.96 -11.97
N ASP A 384 38.96 8.71 -11.80
CA ASP A 384 40.38 8.38 -11.95
C ASP A 384 40.73 7.89 -13.37
N LYS A 385 42.02 7.65 -13.61
CA LYS A 385 42.61 7.35 -14.93
C LYS A 385 42.32 5.95 -15.45
N ASP A 386 41.73 5.08 -14.63
CA ASP A 386 41.40 3.68 -14.91
C ASP A 386 40.02 3.52 -15.59
N VAL A 387 39.16 4.54 -15.51
CA VAL A 387 37.78 4.48 -16.02
C VAL A 387 37.73 4.60 -17.55
N ASP A 388 37.54 3.47 -18.24
CA ASP A 388 37.13 3.46 -19.65
C ASP A 388 35.61 3.46 -19.80
N VAL A 389 35.07 4.54 -20.38
CA VAL A 389 33.65 4.70 -20.66
C VAL A 389 33.17 3.74 -21.77
N SER A 390 34.05 3.32 -22.69
CA SER A 390 33.71 2.38 -23.76
C SER A 390 33.51 0.95 -23.20
N ALA A 391 34.40 0.50 -22.31
CA ALA A 391 34.20 -0.72 -21.53
C ALA A 391 32.88 -0.71 -20.74
N ILE A 392 32.53 0.42 -20.08
CA ILE A 392 31.24 0.54 -19.38
C ILE A 392 30.05 0.47 -20.36
N ALA A 393 30.14 1.10 -21.54
CA ALA A 393 29.10 1.05 -22.57
C ALA A 393 28.88 -0.37 -23.16
N LYS A 394 29.96 -1.16 -23.30
CA LYS A 394 29.89 -2.60 -23.63
C LYS A 394 29.33 -3.41 -22.47
N GLY A 395 29.68 -3.04 -21.24
CA GLY A 395 29.19 -3.63 -20.00
C GLY A 395 27.72 -3.37 -19.67
N THR A 396 26.99 -2.62 -20.51
CA THR A 396 25.61 -2.16 -20.24
C THR A 396 24.64 -2.40 -21.42
N PRO A 397 24.62 -3.59 -22.05
CA PRO A 397 23.73 -3.86 -23.18
C PRO A 397 22.26 -3.74 -22.76
N GLY A 398 21.45 -3.07 -23.59
CA GLY A 398 20.02 -2.90 -23.36
C GLY A 398 19.61 -1.91 -22.26
N LEU A 399 20.54 -1.26 -21.55
CA LEU A 399 20.19 -0.22 -20.57
C LEU A 399 19.70 1.06 -21.26
N ALA A 400 18.62 1.66 -20.74
CA ALA A 400 18.11 2.94 -21.22
C ALA A 400 18.93 4.13 -20.65
N GLY A 401 18.72 5.33 -21.20
CA GLY A 401 19.46 6.52 -20.77
C GLY A 401 19.28 6.87 -19.29
N ALA A 402 18.10 6.61 -18.72
CA ALA A 402 17.85 6.76 -17.28
C ALA A 402 18.63 5.74 -16.42
N ASP A 403 18.80 4.50 -16.90
CA ASP A 403 19.55 3.46 -16.20
C ASP A 403 21.05 3.79 -16.20
N LEU A 404 21.56 4.37 -17.29
CA LEU A 404 22.92 4.90 -17.39
C LEU A 404 23.15 6.13 -16.49
N GLU A 405 22.16 7.02 -16.34
CA GLU A 405 22.18 8.09 -15.30
C GLU A 405 22.23 7.47 -13.89
N ASN A 406 21.48 6.39 -13.64
CA ASN A 406 21.48 5.71 -12.35
C ASN A 406 22.79 4.97 -12.07
N LEU A 407 23.40 4.33 -13.07
CA LEU A 407 24.71 3.69 -12.96
C LEU A 407 25.80 4.69 -12.55
N VAL A 408 25.84 5.86 -13.18
CA VAL A 408 26.76 6.97 -12.82
C VAL A 408 26.47 7.52 -11.43
N ASN A 409 25.20 7.49 -10.98
CA ASN A 409 24.80 7.87 -9.63
C ASN A 409 25.30 6.86 -8.58
N GLU A 410 25.09 5.57 -8.82
CA GLU A 410 25.47 4.48 -7.91
C GLU A 410 26.99 4.34 -7.78
N ALA A 411 27.76 4.45 -8.87
CA ALA A 411 29.22 4.43 -8.81
C ALA A 411 29.78 5.58 -7.95
N ALA A 412 29.19 6.78 -8.07
CA ALA A 412 29.55 7.92 -7.23
C ALA A 412 29.16 7.74 -5.75
N LEU A 413 28.04 7.07 -5.46
CA LEU A 413 27.62 6.75 -4.10
C LEU A 413 28.48 5.65 -3.46
N LEU A 414 28.91 4.64 -4.22
CA LEU A 414 29.86 3.62 -3.76
C LEU A 414 31.23 4.22 -3.45
N ALA A 415 31.79 5.03 -4.37
CA ALA A 415 33.04 5.76 -4.11
C ALA A 415 32.95 6.63 -2.84
N ALA A 416 31.85 7.37 -2.67
CA ALA A 416 31.61 8.17 -1.46
C ALA A 416 31.48 7.33 -0.18
N ARG A 417 30.85 6.13 -0.26
CA ARG A 417 30.72 5.18 0.86
C ARG A 417 32.08 4.66 1.36
N PHE A 418 33.04 4.48 0.47
CA PHE A 418 34.43 4.14 0.81
C PHE A 418 35.31 5.37 1.11
N ASN A 419 34.73 6.58 1.12
CA ASN A 419 35.46 7.85 1.29
C ASN A 419 36.52 8.12 0.20
N ASN A 420 36.35 7.53 -0.99
CA ASN A 420 37.22 7.75 -2.15
C ASN A 420 37.01 9.17 -2.70
N LYS A 421 38.10 9.87 -3.02
CA LYS A 421 38.07 11.24 -3.59
C LYS A 421 37.75 11.27 -5.09
N LYS A 422 37.67 10.10 -5.72
CA LYS A 422 37.37 9.87 -7.14
C LYS A 422 36.62 8.55 -7.28
N VAL A 423 35.90 8.39 -8.38
CA VAL A 423 35.28 7.14 -8.80
C VAL A 423 36.28 6.36 -9.67
N THR A 424 36.53 5.11 -9.29
CA THR A 424 37.40 4.13 -9.98
C THR A 424 36.58 3.21 -10.87
N MET A 425 37.22 2.47 -11.78
CA MET A 425 36.53 1.53 -12.67
C MET A 425 35.78 0.45 -11.88
N LEU A 426 36.36 -0.04 -10.78
CA LEU A 426 35.70 -1.01 -9.90
C LEU A 426 34.41 -0.46 -9.26
N ASP A 427 34.33 0.86 -9.00
CA ASP A 427 33.10 1.45 -8.45
C ASP A 427 31.97 1.47 -9.50
N PHE A 428 32.30 1.53 -10.79
CA PHE A 428 31.34 1.34 -11.89
C PHE A 428 30.94 -0.12 -12.08
N GLU A 429 31.85 -1.07 -11.86
CA GLU A 429 31.55 -2.49 -11.93
C GLU A 429 30.69 -2.95 -10.75
N GLU A 430 31.01 -2.58 -9.51
CA GLU A 430 30.14 -2.81 -8.35
C GLU A 430 28.75 -2.15 -8.54
N ALA A 431 28.68 -0.97 -9.17
CA ALA A 431 27.42 -0.30 -9.49
C ALA A 431 26.60 -1.03 -10.57
N ARG A 432 27.25 -1.50 -11.65
CA ARG A 432 26.63 -2.32 -12.71
C ARG A 432 26.10 -3.62 -12.14
N ASP A 433 26.91 -4.29 -11.33
CA ASP A 433 26.60 -5.57 -10.72
C ASP A 433 25.44 -5.41 -9.72
N LYS A 434 25.42 -4.32 -8.94
CA LYS A 434 24.29 -3.92 -8.08
C LYS A 434 23.02 -3.63 -8.87
N LEU A 435 23.12 -2.93 -10.01
CA LEU A 435 21.97 -2.56 -10.84
C LEU A 435 21.36 -3.79 -11.55
N SER A 436 22.20 -4.74 -11.98
CA SER A 436 21.79 -5.91 -12.77
C SER A 436 21.34 -7.10 -11.90
N MET A 437 21.96 -7.30 -10.73
CA MET A 437 21.74 -8.48 -9.87
C MET A 437 21.15 -8.13 -8.49
N GLY A 438 21.06 -6.84 -8.15
CA GLY A 438 20.69 -6.37 -6.82
C GLY A 438 21.87 -6.31 -5.84
N ALA A 439 21.58 -5.90 -4.61
CA ALA A 439 22.60 -5.72 -3.57
C ALA A 439 23.19 -7.06 -3.06
N GLU A 440 24.44 -7.00 -2.60
CA GLU A 440 25.18 -8.11 -1.99
C GLU A 440 24.53 -8.55 -0.66
N ARG A 441 24.24 -9.84 -0.52
CA ARG A 441 23.59 -10.42 0.67
C ARG A 441 24.60 -10.75 1.77
N ARG A 442 25.23 -9.69 2.31
CA ARG A 442 26.24 -9.70 3.39
C ARG A 442 25.90 -10.53 4.64
N THR A 443 24.63 -10.88 4.87
CA THR A 443 24.17 -11.66 6.03
C THR A 443 23.85 -13.12 5.70
N LEU A 444 23.91 -13.52 4.42
CA LEU A 444 23.75 -14.92 4.03
C LEU A 444 25.10 -15.63 4.15
N LEU A 445 25.37 -16.16 5.34
CA LEU A 445 26.46 -17.11 5.53
C LEU A 445 26.05 -18.43 4.86
N MET A 446 26.74 -18.78 3.79
CA MET A 446 26.65 -20.09 3.14
C MET A 446 27.65 -21.03 3.82
N THR A 447 27.30 -22.30 3.98
CA THR A 447 28.24 -23.34 4.40
C THR A 447 29.32 -23.55 3.34
N ASP A 448 30.49 -24.10 3.72
CA ASP A 448 31.54 -24.44 2.75
C ASP A 448 31.06 -25.44 1.69
N GLU A 449 30.10 -26.32 2.04
CA GLU A 449 29.47 -27.26 1.11
C GLU A 449 28.59 -26.54 0.08
N GLU A 450 27.66 -25.66 0.51
CA GLU A 450 26.85 -24.83 -0.41
C GLU A 450 27.70 -23.90 -1.27
N LYS A 451 28.76 -23.31 -0.69
CA LYS A 451 29.73 -22.47 -1.41
C LYS A 451 30.45 -23.28 -2.48
N ARG A 452 30.84 -24.52 -2.19
CA ARG A 452 31.50 -25.42 -3.16
C ARG A 452 30.53 -25.92 -4.24
N HIS A 453 29.29 -26.27 -3.90
CA HIS A 453 28.25 -26.57 -4.90
C HIS A 453 28.08 -25.40 -5.88
N THR A 454 27.97 -24.18 -5.36
CA THR A 454 27.83 -22.95 -6.17
C THR A 454 29.08 -22.69 -7.03
N ALA A 455 30.29 -22.94 -6.52
CA ALA A 455 31.52 -22.81 -7.29
C ALA A 455 31.61 -23.78 -8.48
N TYR A 456 31.21 -25.04 -8.29
CA TYR A 456 31.14 -26.02 -9.39
C TYR A 456 30.02 -25.68 -10.40
N HIS A 457 28.89 -25.15 -9.93
CA HIS A 457 27.78 -24.69 -10.79
C HIS A 457 28.24 -23.56 -11.74
N GLU A 458 28.83 -22.50 -11.18
CA GLU A 458 29.30 -21.35 -11.96
C GLU A 458 30.51 -21.70 -12.84
N ALA A 459 31.44 -22.51 -12.35
CA ALA A 459 32.53 -23.03 -13.19
C ALA A 459 31.99 -23.88 -14.36
N GLY A 460 30.85 -24.56 -14.19
CA GLY A 460 30.14 -25.27 -15.26
C GLY A 460 29.62 -24.35 -16.35
N HIS A 461 29.00 -23.22 -15.99
CA HIS A 461 28.58 -22.18 -16.94
C HIS A 461 29.78 -21.55 -17.66
N ALA A 462 30.81 -21.19 -16.90
CA ALA A 462 32.03 -20.55 -17.41
C ALA A 462 32.80 -21.45 -18.39
N LEU A 463 33.05 -22.72 -18.03
CA LEU A 463 33.74 -23.66 -18.90
C LEU A 463 32.97 -23.90 -20.21
N MET A 464 31.65 -24.07 -20.14
CA MET A 464 30.83 -24.24 -21.35
C MET A 464 30.88 -22.99 -22.24
N THR A 465 30.86 -21.79 -21.64
CA THR A 465 30.99 -20.52 -22.36
C THR A 465 32.32 -20.39 -23.11
N LEU A 466 33.41 -20.94 -22.57
CA LEU A 466 34.74 -20.97 -23.17
C LEU A 466 34.93 -22.08 -24.23
N LEU A 467 34.11 -23.13 -24.21
CA LEU A 467 34.14 -24.24 -25.17
C LEU A 467 33.22 -24.00 -26.39
N CYS A 468 32.16 -23.23 -26.20
CA CYS A 468 31.26 -22.75 -27.26
C CYS A 468 31.99 -21.77 -28.21
N LYS A 469 31.55 -21.70 -29.48
CA LYS A 469 32.23 -20.92 -30.54
C LYS A 469 31.49 -19.64 -30.95
N HIS A 470 30.20 -19.59 -30.68
CA HIS A 470 29.28 -18.51 -31.02
C HIS A 470 28.77 -17.79 -29.75
N SER A 471 29.12 -18.29 -28.56
CA SER A 471 28.87 -17.66 -27.26
C SER A 471 29.39 -16.23 -27.13
N ASP A 472 28.72 -15.42 -26.31
CA ASP A 472 29.23 -14.09 -25.93
C ASP A 472 30.48 -14.26 -25.03
N PRO A 473 31.57 -13.50 -25.24
CA PRO A 473 32.80 -13.64 -24.46
C PRO A 473 32.61 -13.54 -22.94
N LEU A 474 33.13 -14.53 -22.22
CA LEU A 474 33.18 -14.54 -20.75
C LEU A 474 34.01 -13.35 -20.24
N HIS A 475 33.48 -12.64 -19.23
CA HIS A 475 34.05 -11.42 -18.62
C HIS A 475 34.45 -11.65 -17.15
N LYS A 476 33.56 -12.23 -16.34
CA LYS A 476 33.77 -12.44 -14.89
C LYS A 476 32.90 -13.59 -14.36
N ILE A 477 33.35 -14.26 -13.30
CA ILE A 477 32.56 -15.22 -12.53
C ILE A 477 32.57 -14.80 -11.05
N THR A 478 31.48 -15.02 -10.32
CA THR A 478 31.47 -14.87 -8.85
C THR A 478 30.50 -15.82 -8.16
N ILE A 479 30.84 -16.21 -6.93
CA ILE A 479 29.98 -16.97 -5.99
C ILE A 479 29.53 -16.11 -4.80
N ILE A 480 29.59 -14.78 -4.92
CA ILE A 480 29.11 -13.85 -3.90
C ILE A 480 27.61 -13.60 -4.12
N PRO A 481 26.71 -13.92 -3.17
CA PRO A 481 25.27 -13.86 -3.37
C PRO A 481 24.77 -12.42 -3.56
N ARG A 482 24.06 -12.18 -4.68
CA ARG A 482 23.50 -10.88 -5.08
C ARG A 482 22.00 -11.01 -5.35
N GLY A 483 21.19 -10.25 -4.63
CA GLY A 483 19.73 -10.25 -4.77
C GLY A 483 19.10 -11.64 -4.64
N ARG A 484 18.74 -12.26 -5.77
CA ARG A 484 18.15 -13.61 -5.84
C ARG A 484 19.13 -14.72 -6.24
N ALA A 485 20.33 -14.38 -6.71
CA ALA A 485 21.33 -15.34 -7.17
C ALA A 485 22.36 -15.66 -6.07
N LEU A 486 22.90 -16.89 -6.08
CA LEU A 486 23.96 -17.34 -5.17
C LEU A 486 25.35 -17.12 -5.80
N GLY A 487 25.52 -17.52 -7.06
CA GLY A 487 26.60 -17.09 -7.94
C GLY A 487 26.04 -16.48 -9.23
N VAL A 488 26.91 -15.88 -10.05
CA VAL A 488 26.61 -15.48 -11.43
C VAL A 488 27.88 -15.52 -12.31
N THR A 489 27.76 -16.17 -13.47
CA THR A 489 28.69 -16.11 -14.59
C THR A 489 28.27 -14.99 -15.56
N MET A 490 29.18 -14.04 -15.80
CA MET A 490 28.92 -12.84 -16.62
C MET A 490 29.71 -12.88 -17.94
N SER A 491 28.99 -12.89 -19.06
CA SER A 491 29.53 -12.62 -20.40
C SER A 491 29.18 -11.23 -20.90
N LEU A 492 30.05 -10.62 -21.71
CA LEU A 492 29.81 -9.32 -22.34
C LEU A 492 29.84 -9.45 -23.88
N PRO A 493 28.76 -9.06 -24.59
CA PRO A 493 28.75 -9.07 -26.04
C PRO A 493 29.65 -7.96 -26.61
N GLU A 494 30.44 -8.27 -27.64
CA GLU A 494 31.28 -7.26 -28.31
C GLU A 494 30.49 -6.23 -29.13
N ARG A 495 29.28 -6.61 -29.54
CA ARG A 495 28.36 -5.86 -30.40
C ARG A 495 26.92 -6.15 -29.98
N ASP A 496 26.05 -5.15 -30.10
CA ASP A 496 24.61 -5.33 -29.89
C ASP A 496 24.06 -6.27 -31.00
N GLN A 497 23.52 -7.44 -30.63
CA GLN A 497 23.07 -8.47 -31.58
C GLN A 497 21.59 -8.26 -31.95
N VAL A 498 21.31 -8.00 -33.23
CA VAL A 498 19.94 -7.75 -33.75
C VAL A 498 19.22 -9.06 -34.13
N SER A 499 19.96 -10.13 -34.42
CA SER A 499 19.42 -11.42 -34.88
C SER A 499 20.26 -12.59 -34.36
N TYR A 500 19.61 -13.62 -33.82
CA TYR A 500 20.26 -14.84 -33.33
C TYR A 500 20.28 -15.94 -34.40
N SER A 501 21.38 -16.69 -34.49
CA SER A 501 21.44 -17.91 -35.31
C SER A 501 20.99 -19.14 -34.52
N ARG A 502 20.72 -20.26 -35.21
CA ARG A 502 20.37 -21.53 -34.56
C ARG A 502 21.48 -22.02 -33.65
N GLU A 503 22.73 -21.91 -34.11
CA GLU A 503 23.94 -22.33 -33.39
C GLU A 503 24.13 -21.52 -32.10
N TYR A 504 23.96 -20.19 -32.17
CA TYR A 504 24.01 -19.31 -30.99
C TYR A 504 22.93 -19.70 -29.96
N ALA A 505 21.71 -19.99 -30.40
CA ALA A 505 20.62 -20.37 -29.51
C ALA A 505 20.84 -21.77 -28.88
N GLU A 506 21.31 -22.74 -29.68
CA GLU A 506 21.67 -24.09 -29.20
C GLU A 506 22.85 -24.04 -28.20
N GLU A 507 23.91 -23.28 -28.47
CA GLU A 507 25.02 -23.07 -27.52
C GLU A 507 24.58 -22.36 -26.25
N ARG A 508 23.70 -21.35 -26.33
CA ARG A 508 23.19 -20.64 -25.15
C ARG A 508 22.33 -21.55 -24.26
N ILE A 509 21.60 -22.51 -24.83
CA ILE A 509 20.93 -23.58 -24.08
C ILE A 509 21.96 -24.51 -23.42
N MET A 510 23.01 -24.93 -24.12
CA MET A 510 24.08 -25.77 -23.53
C MET A 510 24.76 -25.09 -22.34
N ILE A 511 25.01 -23.77 -22.41
CA ILE A 511 25.53 -22.97 -21.29
C ILE A 511 24.55 -22.94 -20.12
N MET A 512 23.24 -22.73 -20.34
CA MET A 512 22.26 -22.73 -19.24
C MET A 512 22.11 -24.11 -18.58
N MET A 513 22.27 -25.20 -19.32
CA MET A 513 22.22 -26.56 -18.76
C MET A 513 23.52 -26.99 -18.04
N SER A 514 24.66 -26.35 -18.31
CA SER A 514 25.97 -26.85 -17.87
C SER A 514 26.26 -26.74 -16.37
N GLY A 515 25.69 -25.75 -15.66
CA GLY A 515 25.84 -25.63 -14.20
C GLY A 515 25.23 -26.81 -13.44
N ARG A 516 24.00 -27.19 -13.79
CA ARG A 516 23.34 -28.42 -13.29
C ARG A 516 24.12 -29.69 -13.66
N LEU A 517 24.70 -29.75 -14.86
CA LEU A 517 25.50 -30.91 -15.28
C LEU A 517 26.81 -31.01 -14.50
N ALA A 518 27.45 -29.89 -14.15
CA ALA A 518 28.61 -29.86 -13.28
C ALA A 518 28.27 -30.41 -11.88
N GLU A 519 27.16 -29.99 -11.26
CA GLU A 519 26.71 -30.56 -9.97
C GLU A 519 26.54 -32.09 -10.05
N LEU A 520 25.86 -32.57 -11.09
CA LEU A 520 25.60 -34.00 -11.31
C LEU A 520 26.87 -34.82 -11.53
N ILE A 521 27.86 -34.29 -12.27
CA ILE A 521 29.11 -35.00 -12.62
C ILE A 521 30.08 -35.11 -11.42
N PHE A 522 29.94 -34.28 -10.39
CA PHE A 522 30.83 -34.24 -9.23
C PHE A 522 30.20 -34.68 -7.92
N PHE A 523 28.98 -34.24 -7.61
CA PHE A 523 28.31 -34.57 -6.34
C PHE A 523 27.24 -35.65 -6.49
N ASN A 524 26.84 -36.00 -7.72
CA ASN A 524 25.72 -36.92 -8.00
C ASN A 524 24.40 -36.48 -7.30
N HIS A 525 24.24 -35.16 -7.14
CA HIS A 525 23.11 -34.49 -6.49
C HIS A 525 22.60 -33.36 -7.43
N GLN A 526 21.43 -32.80 -7.14
CA GLN A 526 20.85 -31.67 -7.90
C GLN A 526 20.34 -30.61 -6.92
N SER A 527 20.86 -29.39 -7.01
CA SER A 527 20.38 -28.24 -6.25
C SER A 527 19.10 -27.64 -6.85
N THR A 528 18.41 -26.82 -6.08
CA THR A 528 17.32 -25.97 -6.57
C THR A 528 17.80 -24.73 -7.34
N GLY A 529 19.12 -24.44 -7.34
CA GLY A 529 19.70 -23.27 -7.99
C GLY A 529 19.46 -23.24 -9.50
N ALA A 530 19.56 -24.41 -10.16
CA ALA A 530 19.37 -24.59 -11.60
C ALA A 530 17.96 -24.23 -12.14
N SER A 531 16.98 -23.96 -11.27
CA SER A 531 15.58 -23.77 -11.65
C SER A 531 15.37 -22.62 -12.65
N ASN A 532 16.05 -21.49 -12.44
CA ASN A 532 16.00 -20.32 -13.31
C ASN A 532 16.57 -20.63 -14.72
N ASP A 533 17.59 -21.46 -14.80
CA ASP A 533 18.32 -21.72 -16.06
C ASP A 533 17.65 -22.82 -16.87
N ILE A 534 17.03 -23.80 -16.19
CA ILE A 534 16.05 -24.72 -16.80
C ILE A 534 14.86 -23.94 -17.38
N GLN A 535 14.31 -22.96 -16.64
CA GLN A 535 13.22 -22.12 -17.15
C GLN A 535 13.65 -21.36 -18.41
N ARG A 536 14.76 -20.62 -18.36
CA ARG A 536 15.27 -19.83 -19.50
C ARG A 536 15.64 -20.70 -20.70
N ALA A 537 16.24 -21.86 -20.48
CA ALA A 537 16.52 -22.83 -21.54
C ALA A 537 15.23 -23.35 -22.19
N THR A 538 14.18 -23.60 -21.39
CA THR A 538 12.87 -24.05 -21.89
C THR A 538 12.16 -22.94 -22.67
N GLU A 539 12.18 -21.70 -22.18
CA GLU A 539 11.63 -20.54 -22.89
C GLU A 539 12.34 -20.30 -24.23
N LEU A 540 13.68 -20.37 -24.25
CA LEU A 540 14.48 -20.21 -25.47
C LEU A 540 14.23 -21.35 -26.47
N ALA A 541 14.25 -22.60 -26.00
CA ALA A 541 13.91 -23.77 -26.82
C ALA A 541 12.49 -23.66 -27.41
N ARG A 542 11.51 -23.19 -26.62
CA ARG A 542 10.14 -23.00 -27.12
C ARG A 542 10.07 -21.94 -28.21
N LYS A 543 10.79 -20.81 -28.08
CA LYS A 543 10.87 -19.78 -29.14
C LYS A 543 11.54 -20.27 -30.42
N MET A 544 12.60 -21.07 -30.31
CA MET A 544 13.23 -21.72 -31.47
C MET A 544 12.22 -22.58 -32.25
N VAL A 545 11.35 -23.29 -31.54
CA VAL A 545 10.33 -24.18 -32.11
C VAL A 545 9.08 -23.41 -32.62
N THR A 546 8.60 -22.38 -31.91
CA THR A 546 7.27 -21.77 -32.16
C THR A 546 7.28 -20.34 -32.72
N GLU A 547 8.40 -19.63 -32.67
CA GLU A 547 8.55 -18.25 -33.16
C GLU A 547 9.57 -18.16 -34.31
N TRP A 548 10.69 -18.87 -34.21
CA TRP A 548 11.82 -18.73 -35.15
C TRP A 548 11.86 -19.83 -36.22
N GLY A 549 11.10 -20.92 -36.05
CA GLY A 549 10.99 -21.98 -37.06
C GLY A 549 12.29 -22.77 -37.27
N PHE A 550 13.09 -22.95 -36.23
CA PHE A 550 14.36 -23.70 -36.26
C PHE A 550 14.17 -25.22 -36.11
N ASP A 551 12.95 -25.69 -35.91
CA ASP A 551 12.63 -27.12 -35.83
C ASP A 551 12.12 -27.66 -37.17
N ASP A 552 12.66 -28.80 -37.58
CA ASP A 552 12.46 -29.39 -38.90
C ASP A 552 11.15 -30.24 -39.00
N GLU A 553 10.50 -30.59 -37.88
CA GLU A 553 9.19 -31.28 -37.86
C GLU A 553 8.02 -30.29 -37.75
N ILE A 554 8.18 -29.23 -36.97
CA ILE A 554 7.20 -28.14 -36.80
C ILE A 554 7.25 -27.16 -37.99
N GLY A 555 8.45 -26.91 -38.52
CA GLY A 555 8.68 -26.08 -39.70
C GLY A 555 8.60 -24.55 -39.45
N PRO A 556 8.79 -23.74 -40.51
CA PRO A 556 8.88 -22.29 -40.43
C PRO A 556 7.50 -21.60 -40.34
N VAL A 557 6.74 -21.93 -39.30
CA VAL A 557 5.40 -21.38 -39.01
C VAL A 557 5.36 -20.83 -37.59
N CYS A 558 4.86 -19.60 -37.43
CA CYS A 558 4.75 -18.95 -36.13
C CYS A 558 3.47 -19.43 -35.41
N TYR A 559 3.64 -20.24 -34.37
CA TYR A 559 2.56 -20.75 -33.51
C TYR A 559 2.38 -19.91 -32.23
N SER A 560 3.40 -19.14 -31.85
CA SER A 560 3.30 -18.16 -30.77
C SER A 560 2.71 -16.85 -31.31
N ARG A 561 1.63 -16.35 -30.71
CA ARG A 561 1.13 -15.01 -30.98
C ARG A 561 1.66 -14.06 -29.90
N THR A 562 2.73 -13.35 -30.21
CA THR A 562 3.29 -12.28 -29.37
C THR A 562 2.42 -11.01 -29.42
N ASP A 563 1.10 -11.15 -29.26
CA ASP A 563 0.21 -10.03 -28.93
C ASP A 563 0.57 -9.59 -27.50
N GLY A 564 1.07 -8.35 -27.35
CA GLY A 564 1.65 -7.88 -26.10
C GLY A 564 0.67 -7.80 -24.91
N GLU A 565 1.09 -8.39 -23.80
CA GLU A 565 0.46 -8.42 -22.46
C GLU A 565 -0.99 -8.90 -22.31
N VAL A 566 -1.19 -9.75 -21.31
CA VAL A 566 -2.46 -10.34 -20.86
C VAL A 566 -3.52 -9.27 -20.63
N PHE A 567 -4.42 -9.09 -21.61
CA PHE A 567 -5.58 -8.24 -21.45
C PHE A 567 -6.74 -9.05 -20.89
N LEU A 568 -6.96 -8.96 -19.58
CA LEU A 568 -7.79 -9.87 -18.77
C LEU A 568 -9.24 -10.08 -19.25
N GLY A 569 -9.80 -9.16 -20.06
CA GLY A 569 -11.13 -9.29 -20.66
C GLY A 569 -11.17 -9.86 -22.09
N ARG A 570 -10.02 -10.07 -22.75
CA ARG A 570 -9.95 -10.40 -24.19
C ARG A 570 -9.53 -11.84 -24.48
N GLU A 571 -8.79 -12.48 -23.56
CA GLU A 571 -8.32 -13.87 -23.72
C GLU A 571 -9.43 -14.90 -23.50
N ILE A 572 -10.35 -14.63 -22.57
CA ILE A 572 -11.53 -15.48 -22.28
C ILE A 572 -12.40 -15.72 -23.54
N SER A 573 -12.29 -14.85 -24.55
CA SER A 573 -13.04 -14.91 -25.81
C SER A 573 -12.17 -15.21 -27.05
N LYS A 574 -10.86 -15.40 -26.90
CA LYS A 574 -10.00 -15.94 -27.97
C LYS A 574 -10.06 -17.48 -27.92
N PRO A 575 -10.43 -18.19 -29.00
CA PRO A 575 -10.24 -19.64 -29.05
C PRO A 575 -8.74 -19.97 -29.02
N LYS A 576 -8.37 -21.17 -28.54
CA LYS A 576 -7.04 -21.73 -28.83
C LYS A 576 -6.87 -21.80 -30.34
N GLU A 577 -5.98 -20.98 -30.91
CA GLU A 577 -5.71 -20.97 -32.36
C GLU A 577 -4.86 -22.16 -32.82
N MET A 578 -4.47 -23.03 -31.88
CA MET A 578 -3.68 -24.24 -32.08
C MET A 578 -4.43 -25.47 -31.54
N SER A 579 -4.40 -26.59 -32.26
CA SER A 579 -4.97 -27.86 -31.83
C SER A 579 -4.10 -28.54 -30.76
N GLU A 580 -4.71 -29.30 -29.86
CA GLU A 580 -3.98 -29.99 -28.77
C GLU A 580 -2.90 -30.96 -29.31
N MET A 581 -3.17 -31.63 -30.44
CA MET A 581 -2.19 -32.48 -31.15
C MET A 581 -0.94 -31.70 -31.60
N MET A 582 -1.07 -30.41 -31.90
CA MET A 582 0.07 -29.57 -32.28
C MET A 582 0.79 -29.00 -31.04
N ALA A 583 0.06 -28.74 -29.95
CA ALA A 583 0.68 -28.45 -28.65
C ALA A 583 1.56 -29.62 -28.18
N GLU A 584 1.02 -30.84 -28.23
CA GLU A 584 1.75 -32.08 -27.92
C GLU A 584 3.01 -32.26 -28.78
N LYS A 585 2.93 -31.98 -30.09
CA LYS A 585 4.10 -32.00 -30.99
C LYS A 585 5.16 -30.98 -30.57
N ILE A 586 4.77 -29.73 -30.29
CA ILE A 586 5.69 -28.67 -29.88
C ILE A 586 6.38 -29.01 -28.55
N ASP A 587 5.64 -29.49 -27.55
CA ASP A 587 6.21 -29.82 -26.25
C ASP A 587 7.12 -31.07 -26.32
N ASN A 588 6.83 -32.03 -27.21
CA ASN A 588 7.75 -33.12 -27.54
C ASN A 588 9.01 -32.63 -28.27
N ALA A 589 8.89 -31.70 -29.23
CA ALA A 589 10.04 -31.11 -29.94
C ALA A 589 10.96 -30.33 -28.98
N VAL A 590 10.40 -29.51 -28.09
CA VAL A 590 11.15 -28.79 -27.05
C VAL A 590 11.87 -29.76 -26.10
N ASN A 591 11.18 -30.81 -25.64
CA ASN A 591 11.75 -31.85 -24.77
C ASN A 591 12.89 -32.62 -25.47
N SER A 592 12.74 -32.92 -26.76
CA SER A 592 13.77 -33.55 -27.61
C SER A 592 15.00 -32.65 -27.79
N LEU A 593 14.77 -31.36 -28.10
CA LEU A 593 15.80 -30.34 -28.27
C LEU A 593 16.64 -30.16 -27.00
N ILE A 594 15.99 -30.00 -25.84
CA ILE A 594 16.69 -29.84 -24.56
C ILE A 594 17.50 -31.10 -24.22
N LYS A 595 16.93 -32.31 -24.38
CA LYS A 595 17.66 -33.57 -24.13
C LYS A 595 18.87 -33.76 -25.05
N ARG A 596 18.75 -33.38 -26.33
CA ARG A 596 19.87 -33.42 -27.28
C ARG A 596 21.02 -32.51 -26.84
N LEU A 597 20.70 -31.31 -26.35
CA LEU A 597 21.69 -30.30 -25.93
C LEU A 597 22.27 -30.59 -24.54
N ASP A 598 21.48 -31.08 -23.58
CA ASP A 598 21.93 -31.57 -22.28
C ASP A 598 22.95 -32.73 -22.46
N ALA A 599 22.66 -33.69 -23.33
CA ALA A 599 23.58 -34.78 -23.65
C ALA A 599 24.88 -34.31 -24.34
N ALA A 600 24.81 -33.32 -25.22
CA ALA A 600 25.99 -32.73 -25.88
C ALA A 600 26.86 -31.93 -24.89
N ALA A 601 26.23 -31.09 -24.06
CA ALA A 601 26.90 -30.35 -23.00
C ALA A 601 27.57 -31.29 -21.99
N ARG A 602 26.86 -32.35 -21.56
CA ARG A 602 27.37 -33.37 -20.62
C ARG A 602 28.66 -34.00 -21.15
N LYS A 603 28.68 -34.38 -22.43
CA LYS A 603 29.88 -34.95 -23.07
C LYS A 603 31.05 -33.96 -23.06
N LEU A 604 30.85 -32.70 -23.44
CA LEU A 604 31.91 -31.68 -23.47
C LEU A 604 32.51 -31.40 -22.09
N ILE A 605 31.68 -31.46 -21.04
CA ILE A 605 32.12 -31.33 -19.64
C ILE A 605 32.91 -32.56 -19.19
N GLU A 606 32.47 -33.77 -19.54
CA GLU A 606 33.21 -35.00 -19.23
C GLU A 606 34.57 -35.06 -19.95
N GLU A 607 34.67 -34.55 -21.19
CA GLU A 607 35.93 -34.43 -21.94
C GLU A 607 36.90 -33.39 -21.34
N HIS A 608 36.43 -32.44 -20.54
CA HIS A 608 37.23 -31.35 -19.94
C HIS A 608 37.18 -31.34 -18.41
N LYS A 609 36.89 -32.49 -17.79
CA LYS A 609 36.57 -32.60 -16.35
C LYS A 609 37.64 -32.00 -15.43
N ASP A 610 38.92 -32.18 -15.77
CA ASP A 610 40.04 -31.66 -14.96
C ASP A 610 40.03 -30.13 -14.87
N LYS A 611 39.80 -29.45 -16.01
CA LYS A 611 39.71 -27.98 -16.07
C LYS A 611 38.52 -27.41 -15.29
N LEU A 612 37.44 -28.19 -15.18
CA LEU A 612 36.30 -27.82 -14.36
C LEU A 612 36.65 -27.85 -12.85
N VAL A 613 37.48 -28.79 -12.42
CA VAL A 613 38.01 -28.80 -11.04
C VAL A 613 38.92 -27.61 -10.80
N ASP A 614 39.90 -27.38 -11.69
CA ASP A 614 40.85 -26.27 -11.54
C ASP A 614 40.13 -24.91 -11.43
N LEU A 615 39.09 -24.70 -12.26
CA LEU A 615 38.28 -23.48 -12.24
C LEU A 615 37.36 -23.39 -11.01
N ALA A 616 36.75 -24.50 -10.57
CA ALA A 616 35.85 -24.51 -9.42
C ALA A 616 36.59 -24.33 -8.08
N GLU A 617 37.73 -24.98 -7.90
CA GLU A 617 38.56 -24.83 -6.68
C GLU A 617 39.19 -23.43 -6.61
N ALA A 618 39.64 -22.87 -7.75
CA ALA A 618 40.06 -21.47 -7.82
C ALA A 618 38.90 -20.51 -7.47
N LEU A 619 37.70 -20.74 -8.00
CA LEU A 619 36.54 -19.90 -7.69
C LEU A 619 36.11 -20.01 -6.22
N PHE A 620 36.31 -21.18 -5.58
CA PHE A 620 36.07 -21.39 -4.15
C PHE A 620 37.08 -20.61 -3.26
N GLU A 621 38.36 -20.57 -3.63
CA GLU A 621 39.42 -19.82 -2.93
C GLU A 621 39.29 -18.29 -3.14
N PHE A 622 39.03 -17.85 -4.37
CA PHE A 622 39.11 -16.43 -4.75
C PHE A 622 37.75 -15.69 -4.76
N GLU A 623 36.62 -16.39 -4.77
CA GLU A 623 35.21 -15.90 -4.75
C GLU A 623 34.75 -15.05 -5.95
N VAL A 624 35.71 -14.43 -6.65
CA VAL A 624 35.57 -13.66 -7.88
C VAL A 624 36.76 -14.01 -8.77
N LEU A 625 36.52 -14.26 -10.06
CA LEU A 625 37.57 -14.42 -11.07
C LEU A 625 37.25 -13.56 -12.28
N ASP A 626 38.16 -12.65 -12.65
CA ASP A 626 38.05 -11.87 -13.89
C ASP A 626 38.61 -12.66 -15.08
N ARG A 627 38.28 -12.26 -16.31
CA ARG A 627 38.69 -13.00 -17.53
C ARG A 627 40.19 -13.31 -17.62
N GLU A 628 41.05 -12.36 -17.28
CA GLU A 628 42.51 -12.57 -17.28
C GLU A 628 42.99 -13.61 -16.24
N GLU A 629 42.19 -13.91 -15.23
CA GLU A 629 42.50 -14.90 -14.19
C GLU A 629 41.94 -16.26 -14.58
N ILE A 630 40.75 -16.28 -15.18
CA ILE A 630 40.14 -17.47 -15.78
C ILE A 630 41.03 -18.05 -16.89
N ASP A 631 41.54 -17.20 -17.80
CA ASP A 631 42.43 -17.64 -18.89
C ASP A 631 43.77 -18.20 -18.35
N LYS A 632 44.26 -17.71 -17.20
CA LYS A 632 45.47 -18.24 -16.51
C LYS A 632 45.21 -19.60 -15.86
N VAL A 633 44.10 -19.75 -15.14
CA VAL A 633 43.69 -21.04 -14.54
C VAL A 633 43.48 -22.09 -15.65
N MET A 634 42.84 -21.71 -16.76
CA MET A 634 42.63 -22.58 -17.92
C MET A 634 43.92 -22.98 -18.68
N ALA A 635 45.04 -22.29 -18.40
CA ALA A 635 46.39 -22.61 -18.85
C ALA A 635 47.22 -23.39 -17.81
N GLY A 636 46.71 -23.61 -16.59
CA GLY A 636 47.39 -24.27 -15.48
C GLY A 636 48.31 -23.37 -14.66
N GLU A 637 48.23 -22.05 -14.81
CA GLU A 637 48.97 -21.09 -13.99
C GLU A 637 48.30 -20.86 -12.63
N LYS A 638 49.08 -20.83 -11.54
CA LYS A 638 48.56 -20.50 -10.21
C LYS A 638 48.38 -18.99 -10.04
N LEU A 639 47.18 -18.58 -9.64
CA LEU A 639 46.87 -17.18 -9.35
C LEU A 639 47.65 -16.68 -8.12
N THR A 640 48.18 -15.46 -8.20
CA THR A 640 48.99 -14.84 -7.15
C THR A 640 48.33 -13.56 -6.62
N GLY A 641 47.47 -13.69 -5.61
CA GLY A 641 46.86 -12.56 -4.88
C GLY A 641 45.34 -12.64 -4.81
N THR A 642 44.77 -12.41 -3.61
CA THR A 642 43.34 -12.60 -3.34
C THR A 642 42.50 -11.34 -3.57
N LYS A 643 41.75 -11.30 -4.68
CA LYS A 643 40.68 -10.32 -4.94
C LYS A 643 39.40 -10.60 -4.13
N LYS A 644 39.51 -10.71 -2.80
CA LYS A 644 38.31 -10.59 -1.94
C LYS A 644 37.64 -9.26 -2.22
N SER A 645 36.30 -9.23 -2.27
CA SER A 645 35.55 -7.98 -2.48
C SER A 645 36.00 -6.89 -1.50
N ARG A 646 36.12 -5.63 -1.95
CA ARG A 646 36.44 -4.46 -1.08
C ARG A 646 35.52 -4.41 0.14
N GLN A 647 34.27 -4.84 -0.02
CA GLN A 647 33.27 -4.90 1.04
C GLN A 647 33.54 -6.03 2.05
N TYR A 648 34.08 -7.16 1.60
CA TYR A 648 34.50 -8.26 2.47
C TYR A 648 35.82 -7.94 3.19
N GLN A 649 36.81 -7.38 2.49
CA GLN A 649 38.07 -6.92 3.09
C GLN A 649 37.80 -5.91 4.23
N ALA A 650 36.94 -4.92 4.00
CA ALA A 650 36.56 -3.96 5.04
C ALA A 650 35.79 -4.60 6.23
N LEU A 651 35.06 -5.70 6.00
CA LEU A 651 34.39 -6.45 7.07
C LEU A 651 35.38 -7.34 7.84
N GLU A 652 36.34 -7.97 7.17
CA GLU A 652 37.44 -8.72 7.81
C GLU A 652 38.34 -7.79 8.61
N GLU A 653 38.71 -6.60 8.11
CA GLU A 653 39.43 -5.59 8.88
C GLU A 653 38.65 -5.14 10.13
N MET A 654 37.33 -4.95 10.03
CA MET A 654 36.49 -4.63 11.19
C MET A 654 36.38 -5.81 12.18
N ALA A 655 36.33 -7.05 11.70
CA ALA A 655 36.28 -8.25 12.53
C ALA A 655 37.63 -8.57 13.21
N GLU A 656 38.75 -8.39 12.50
CA GLU A 656 40.09 -8.44 13.09
C GLU A 656 40.28 -7.33 14.12
N LYS A 657 39.84 -6.11 13.82
CA LYS A 657 39.94 -4.99 14.76
C LYS A 657 39.12 -5.25 16.02
N LYS A 658 37.90 -5.77 15.89
CA LYS A 658 37.13 -6.30 17.03
C LYS A 658 37.89 -7.37 17.80
N LYS A 659 38.42 -8.41 17.13
CA LYS A 659 39.21 -9.46 17.80
C LYS A 659 40.42 -8.90 18.57
N ARG A 660 41.11 -7.88 18.03
CA ARG A 660 42.24 -7.19 18.69
C ARG A 660 41.80 -6.30 19.85
N GLU A 661 40.59 -5.74 19.81
CA GLU A 661 39.99 -4.94 20.90
C GLU A 661 39.33 -5.84 21.98
N GLU A 662 38.92 -7.06 21.63
CA GLU A 662 38.33 -8.06 22.53
C GLU A 662 39.40 -8.97 23.18
N THR A 663 40.61 -9.11 22.61
CA THR A 663 41.75 -9.75 23.29
C THR A 663 42.34 -8.84 24.39
N PRO A 664 42.43 -9.29 25.65
CA PRO A 664 43.16 -8.56 26.68
C PRO A 664 44.65 -8.41 26.31
N PRO A 665 45.32 -7.30 26.69
CA PRO A 665 46.77 -7.20 26.54
C PRO A 665 47.46 -8.31 27.34
N PRO A 666 48.55 -8.91 26.82
CA PRO A 666 49.22 -10.01 27.48
C PRO A 666 49.79 -9.58 28.85
N ASP A 667 49.50 -10.39 29.87
CA ASP A 667 49.95 -10.20 31.25
C ASP A 667 51.49 -10.04 31.31
N PRO A 668 52.02 -8.91 31.85
CA PRO A 668 53.46 -8.63 31.90
C PRO A 668 54.24 -9.48 32.93
N GLY A 669 53.82 -10.73 33.14
CA GLY A 669 54.36 -11.68 34.12
C GLY A 669 54.92 -13.00 33.54
N LYS A 670 54.80 -13.28 32.24
CA LYS A 670 55.31 -14.53 31.62
C LYS A 670 56.31 -14.27 30.51
N GLN A 671 57.57 -14.64 30.76
CA GLN A 671 58.65 -14.63 29.76
C GLN A 671 58.44 -15.76 28.73
N PRO A 672 58.68 -15.49 27.42
CA PRO A 672 58.91 -16.56 26.45
C PRO A 672 60.19 -17.34 26.78
N PRO A 673 60.31 -18.63 26.38
CA PRO A 673 61.56 -19.37 26.53
C PRO A 673 62.68 -18.72 25.68
N VAL A 674 63.82 -18.45 26.31
CA VAL A 674 64.94 -17.71 25.71
C VAL A 674 65.78 -18.62 24.81
N ALA A 675 65.95 -18.25 23.54
CA ALA A 675 67.03 -18.75 22.68
C ALA A 675 68.31 -17.93 22.92
N PRO A 676 69.51 -18.54 23.01
CA PRO A 676 70.71 -17.86 23.50
C PRO A 676 71.49 -17.10 22.41
N VAL A 677 71.73 -15.81 22.63
CA VAL A 677 72.80 -15.00 22.00
C VAL A 677 73.41 -14.09 23.08
N ALA A 678 74.68 -13.70 22.92
CA ALA A 678 75.54 -13.22 24.01
C ALA A 678 75.76 -11.68 24.10
N ASP A 679 76.38 -11.31 25.22
CA ASP A 679 77.14 -10.09 25.53
C ASP A 679 76.42 -8.74 25.81
N ALA A 680 77.06 -7.97 26.69
CA ALA A 680 76.66 -6.69 27.30
C ALA A 680 77.84 -5.68 27.17
N PRO A 681 78.00 -4.52 27.88
CA PRO A 681 77.30 -3.92 29.03
C PRO A 681 76.36 -2.74 28.59
N VAL A 682 76.01 -1.64 29.29
CA VAL A 682 76.51 -0.88 30.48
C VAL A 682 75.35 -0.25 31.28
N ALA A 683 75.65 0.21 32.50
CA ALA A 683 74.80 0.88 33.49
C ALA A 683 74.71 2.43 33.24
N GLU A 684 74.09 3.33 34.05
CA GLU A 684 74.05 3.44 35.52
C GLU A 684 72.93 4.36 36.12
N ILE A 685 72.61 4.14 37.41
CA ILE A 685 72.20 5.12 38.46
C ILE A 685 70.75 5.70 38.53
N LYS A 686 70.36 6.00 39.79
CA LYS A 686 69.08 6.50 40.37
C LYS A 686 69.40 7.70 41.30
N PRO A 687 68.48 8.64 41.64
CA PRO A 687 67.55 8.43 42.78
C PRO A 687 66.21 9.24 42.75
N ALA A 688 65.48 9.23 43.87
CA ALA A 688 64.18 9.89 44.16
C ALA A 688 64.37 10.98 45.28
N PRO A 689 63.43 11.40 46.18
CA PRO A 689 61.98 11.12 46.38
C PRO A 689 61.10 12.33 46.84
N ALA A 690 59.82 12.10 47.23
CA ALA A 690 59.24 12.38 48.59
C ALA A 690 57.77 12.93 48.69
N GLY A 691 56.97 12.32 49.57
CA GLY A 691 55.82 12.91 50.32
C GLY A 691 54.43 13.01 49.63
N GLY A 692 53.29 12.80 50.30
CA GLY A 692 53.01 12.26 51.65
C GLY A 692 51.65 12.73 52.25
N GLY A 693 50.81 11.83 52.81
CA GLY A 693 49.54 12.19 53.49
C GLY A 693 48.63 10.99 53.83
N SER A 694 47.77 11.10 54.85
CA SER A 694 46.90 10.04 55.40
C SER A 694 45.79 10.65 56.31
N ALA A 695 44.84 9.96 56.97
CA ALA A 695 44.53 8.53 57.20
C ALA A 695 43.02 8.33 57.55
N GLY A 696 42.50 7.10 57.59
CA GLY A 696 41.25 6.77 58.31
C GLY A 696 40.46 5.54 57.83
N SER A 697 40.00 4.70 58.78
CA SER A 697 39.02 3.59 58.61
C SER A 697 38.36 3.28 59.97
N PRO A 698 37.17 2.65 60.06
CA PRO A 698 37.15 1.18 60.22
C PRO A 698 35.93 0.41 59.63
N THR A 699 36.06 -0.92 59.71
CA THR A 699 35.19 -2.07 59.36
C THR A 699 33.77 -2.14 59.93
N VAL A 700 32.91 -3.00 59.34
CA VAL A 700 32.37 -4.26 59.97
C VAL A 700 31.71 -5.21 58.93
N THR A 701 31.74 -6.53 59.19
CA THR A 701 31.23 -7.70 58.40
C THR A 701 29.91 -8.25 59.01
N PRO A 702 29.41 -9.52 58.91
CA PRO A 702 29.65 -10.74 58.05
C PRO A 702 28.37 -11.16 57.23
N SER A 703 28.33 -12.04 56.21
CA SER A 703 28.80 -13.43 55.90
C SER A 703 27.93 -14.60 56.44
N VAL A 704 27.39 -15.45 55.53
CA VAL A 704 26.96 -16.89 55.61
C VAL A 704 26.20 -17.20 54.28
N SER A 705 26.53 -18.17 53.40
CA SER A 705 26.58 -19.66 53.47
C SER A 705 25.17 -20.32 53.47
N ASP A 706 24.82 -21.40 52.75
CA ASP A 706 25.49 -22.31 51.77
C ASP A 706 24.47 -22.86 50.72
N GLY A 707 24.93 -23.54 49.66
CA GLY A 707 24.07 -24.32 48.74
C GLY A 707 24.79 -24.81 47.46
N GLU A 708 24.75 -26.11 47.17
CA GLU A 708 25.54 -26.77 46.11
C GLU A 708 24.75 -27.23 44.87
N ALA A 709 25.44 -27.37 43.73
CA ALA A 709 25.20 -28.28 42.58
C ALA A 709 23.82 -28.22 41.85
N HIS A 710 23.74 -28.28 40.51
CA HIS A 710 24.54 -29.12 39.60
C HIS A 710 24.71 -28.51 38.18
N SER A 711 25.42 -29.25 37.33
CA SER A 711 25.73 -28.90 35.94
C SER A 711 24.57 -29.17 34.97
N THR A 712 24.33 -28.26 34.03
CA THR A 712 23.87 -28.62 32.68
C THR A 712 24.53 -27.73 31.63
N THR A 713 25.01 -28.33 30.54
CA THR A 713 25.49 -27.63 29.35
C THR A 713 24.32 -27.04 28.57
N VAL A 714 24.50 -25.84 28.00
CA VAL A 714 23.57 -25.24 27.04
C VAL A 714 24.24 -25.22 25.67
N GLU A 715 23.75 -26.06 24.77
CA GLU A 715 24.09 -26.01 23.34
C GLU A 715 23.26 -24.90 22.66
N PRO A 716 23.76 -24.28 21.57
CA PRO A 716 22.96 -23.36 20.78
C PRO A 716 21.87 -24.13 20.00
N HIS A 717 20.60 -23.79 20.22
CA HIS A 717 19.46 -24.43 19.55
C HIS A 717 19.37 -24.05 18.05
N GLU A 718 20.06 -24.80 17.18
CA GLU A 718 19.88 -24.75 15.72
C GLU A 718 19.04 -25.93 15.19
N GLN A 719 17.78 -26.04 15.62
CA GLN A 719 16.71 -26.82 14.95
C GLN A 719 15.37 -26.72 15.73
N GLU A 720 14.36 -26.00 15.23
CA GLU A 720 12.93 -26.28 15.57
C GLU A 720 11.88 -25.55 14.72
N ASN A 721 12.15 -24.36 14.17
CA ASN A 721 11.13 -23.49 13.56
C ASN A 721 10.32 -24.10 12.39
N SER A 722 10.80 -25.15 11.73
CA SER A 722 10.04 -25.88 10.70
C SER A 722 8.87 -26.68 11.25
N TYR A 723 8.91 -27.09 12.52
CA TYR A 723 7.86 -27.88 13.15
C TYR A 723 6.85 -27.03 13.93
N MET A 724 7.23 -25.84 14.41
CA MET A 724 6.38 -24.90 15.16
C MET A 724 5.11 -24.43 14.42
N LEU A 725 5.20 -24.22 13.09
CA LEU A 725 4.09 -23.64 12.32
C LEU A 725 2.85 -24.53 12.20
N LYS A 726 2.99 -25.86 12.33
CA LYS A 726 1.84 -26.78 12.32
C LYS A 726 1.01 -26.68 13.61
N PRO A 727 1.57 -26.84 14.82
CA PRO A 727 0.89 -26.58 16.09
C PRO A 727 0.13 -25.26 16.14
N VAL A 728 0.73 -24.13 15.72
CA VAL A 728 0.04 -22.81 15.76
C VAL A 728 -1.22 -22.79 14.88
N LEU A 729 -1.12 -23.31 13.65
CA LEU A 729 -2.27 -23.40 12.75
C LEU A 729 -3.33 -24.41 13.26
N GLU A 730 -2.92 -25.57 13.75
CA GLU A 730 -3.81 -26.60 14.29
C GLU A 730 -4.52 -26.13 15.57
N GLN A 731 -3.81 -25.40 16.44
CA GLN A 731 -4.35 -24.75 17.63
C GLN A 731 -5.40 -23.69 17.25
N SER A 732 -5.12 -22.80 16.29
CA SER A 732 -6.11 -21.81 15.85
C SER A 732 -7.35 -22.46 15.22
N ARG A 733 -7.20 -23.57 14.50
CA ARG A 733 -8.31 -24.33 13.91
C ARG A 733 -9.16 -25.04 14.97
N ALA A 734 -8.57 -25.38 16.11
CA ALA A 734 -9.24 -26.01 17.24
C ALA A 734 -10.01 -25.04 18.15
N LEU A 735 -9.81 -23.72 18.02
CA LEU A 735 -10.54 -22.72 18.80
C LEU A 735 -11.96 -22.50 18.22
N PRO A 736 -13.04 -22.83 18.98
CA PRO A 736 -14.40 -22.69 18.48
C PRO A 736 -14.86 -21.24 18.55
N TRP A 737 -14.93 -20.56 17.40
CA TRP A 737 -15.68 -19.29 17.32
C TRP A 737 -17.16 -19.58 17.08
N LYS A 738 -17.98 -19.25 18.05
CA LYS A 738 -19.43 -19.41 18.02
C LYS A 738 -20.06 -18.11 17.52
N VAL A 739 -20.90 -18.19 16.50
CA VAL A 739 -21.59 -17.03 15.91
C VAL A 739 -23.09 -17.34 15.85
N GLY A 740 -23.88 -16.51 16.54
CA GLY A 740 -25.28 -16.82 16.85
C GLY A 740 -25.40 -18.15 17.62
N ASN A 741 -25.97 -19.16 16.96
CA ASN A 741 -26.11 -20.53 17.47
C ASN A 741 -25.19 -21.56 16.77
N LYS A 742 -24.47 -21.18 15.72
CA LYS A 742 -23.52 -22.07 15.00
C LYS A 742 -22.11 -21.91 15.59
N VAL A 743 -21.30 -22.95 15.47
CA VAL A 743 -19.84 -22.85 15.63
C VAL A 743 -19.25 -22.82 14.24
N ILE A 744 -18.54 -21.75 13.89
CA ILE A 744 -17.87 -21.65 12.60
C ILE A 744 -16.60 -22.52 12.66
N PRO A 745 -16.39 -23.46 11.74
CA PRO A 745 -15.15 -24.22 11.70
C PRO A 745 -14.02 -23.31 11.19
N CYS A 746 -13.15 -22.85 12.09
CA CYS A 746 -11.93 -22.10 11.78
C CYS A 746 -10.87 -22.91 11.02
N SER A 747 -11.25 -24.03 10.38
CA SER A 747 -10.37 -24.96 9.65
C SER A 747 -9.65 -24.30 8.47
N THR A 748 -10.27 -23.29 7.86
CA THR A 748 -9.65 -22.33 6.95
C THR A 748 -9.88 -20.91 7.48
N PRO A 749 -8.90 -19.98 7.39
CA PRO A 749 -9.07 -18.60 7.82
C PRO A 749 -10.23 -17.89 7.11
N LEU A 750 -11.01 -17.13 7.87
CA LEU A 750 -12.18 -16.40 7.38
C LEU A 750 -11.76 -15.02 6.84
N VAL A 751 -12.44 -14.56 5.79
CA VAL A 751 -12.24 -13.24 5.18
C VAL A 751 -13.44 -12.36 5.52
N MET A 752 -13.18 -11.30 6.27
CA MET A 752 -14.15 -10.27 6.64
C MET A 752 -13.99 -9.07 5.69
N GLY A 753 -14.98 -8.86 4.82
CA GLY A 753 -15.04 -7.74 3.87
C GLY A 753 -15.65 -6.48 4.51
N ILE A 754 -14.95 -5.35 4.40
CA ILE A 754 -15.36 -4.07 4.99
C ILE A 754 -16.34 -3.32 4.06
N VAL A 755 -17.52 -2.96 4.57
CA VAL A 755 -18.54 -2.17 3.87
C VAL A 755 -18.73 -0.83 4.60
N ASN A 756 -18.18 0.25 4.03
CA ASN A 756 -18.26 1.60 4.60
C ASN A 756 -19.51 2.34 4.09
N VAL A 757 -20.49 2.62 4.96
CA VAL A 757 -21.67 3.43 4.65
C VAL A 757 -21.43 4.89 5.04
N THR A 758 -20.35 5.50 4.53
CA THR A 758 -19.88 6.84 4.95
C THR A 758 -19.54 7.76 3.77
N PRO A 759 -19.99 9.04 3.77
CA PRO A 759 -19.70 10.00 2.70
C PRO A 759 -18.21 10.27 2.46
N ASP A 760 -17.40 10.28 3.53
CA ASP A 760 -15.97 10.63 3.50
C ASP A 760 -15.02 9.43 3.29
N SER A 761 -15.54 8.32 2.76
CA SER A 761 -14.80 7.10 2.44
C SER A 761 -13.87 7.29 1.21
N PHE A 762 -12.79 8.06 1.41
CA PHE A 762 -11.75 8.53 0.46
C PHE A 762 -10.91 7.42 -0.23
N PHE A 763 -11.51 6.26 -0.52
CA PHE A 763 -10.88 5.13 -1.20
C PHE A 763 -11.87 4.43 -2.15
N ASP A 764 -13.15 4.47 -1.81
CA ASP A 764 -14.24 3.97 -2.67
C ASP A 764 -14.91 5.14 -3.43
N GLY A 765 -14.40 6.37 -3.25
CA GLY A 765 -14.75 7.56 -4.03
C GLY A 765 -16.12 8.18 -3.72
N GLY A 766 -16.73 7.86 -2.57
CA GLY A 766 -18.10 8.26 -2.26
C GLY A 766 -19.17 7.51 -3.06
N LYS A 767 -18.84 6.34 -3.63
CA LYS A 767 -19.77 5.52 -4.42
C LYS A 767 -20.89 4.86 -3.61
N HIS A 768 -20.72 4.74 -2.29
CA HIS A 768 -21.63 4.01 -1.40
C HIS A 768 -22.33 4.93 -0.39
N ASN A 769 -22.73 6.12 -0.87
CA ASN A 769 -23.36 7.17 -0.07
C ASN A 769 -24.86 6.94 0.21
N SER A 770 -25.42 5.81 -0.22
CA SER A 770 -26.78 5.37 0.10
C SER A 770 -26.81 3.88 0.50
N PRO A 771 -27.81 3.41 1.26
CA PRO A 771 -27.89 2.02 1.70
C PRO A 771 -27.93 1.02 0.54
N GLU A 772 -28.55 1.37 -0.59
CA GLU A 772 -28.65 0.52 -1.77
C GLU A 772 -27.26 0.27 -2.39
N ALA A 773 -26.46 1.33 -2.55
CA ALA A 773 -25.11 1.22 -3.08
C ALA A 773 -24.15 0.51 -2.11
N ALA A 774 -24.39 0.61 -0.79
CA ALA A 774 -23.66 -0.18 0.21
C ALA A 774 -24.05 -1.67 0.15
N TYR A 775 -25.33 -2.00 -0.07
CA TYR A 775 -25.82 -3.36 -0.28
C TYR A 775 -25.24 -3.97 -1.57
N GLU A 776 -25.21 -3.24 -2.70
CA GLU A 776 -24.57 -3.71 -3.93
C GLU A 776 -23.08 -4.04 -3.74
N HIS A 777 -22.35 -3.20 -2.97
CA HIS A 777 -20.95 -3.48 -2.62
C HIS A 777 -20.84 -4.73 -1.75
N ALA A 778 -21.69 -4.87 -0.72
CA ALA A 778 -21.72 -6.04 0.15
C ALA A 778 -21.96 -7.34 -0.65
N VAL A 779 -22.91 -7.33 -1.58
CA VAL A 779 -23.17 -8.45 -2.51
C VAL A 779 -21.95 -8.74 -3.39
N SER A 780 -21.25 -7.71 -3.88
CA SER A 780 -20.00 -7.89 -4.64
C SER A 780 -18.90 -8.56 -3.79
N LEU A 781 -18.75 -8.19 -2.51
CA LEU A 781 -17.77 -8.83 -1.62
C LEU A 781 -18.13 -10.30 -1.32
N LEU A 782 -19.41 -10.65 -1.26
CA LEU A 782 -19.85 -12.06 -1.17
C LEU A 782 -19.50 -12.85 -2.43
N GLN A 783 -19.70 -12.27 -3.62
CA GLN A 783 -19.30 -12.89 -4.90
C GLN A 783 -17.77 -13.08 -5.00
N GLN A 784 -17.00 -12.20 -4.36
CA GLN A 784 -15.54 -12.32 -4.23
C GLN A 784 -15.09 -13.35 -3.16
N GLY A 785 -16.02 -13.90 -2.37
CA GLY A 785 -15.75 -14.95 -1.39
C GLY A 785 -15.49 -14.47 0.03
N ALA A 786 -16.02 -13.31 0.44
CA ALA A 786 -16.09 -12.94 1.86
C ALA A 786 -16.99 -13.93 2.63
N ASP A 787 -16.53 -14.37 3.81
CA ASP A 787 -17.32 -15.21 4.72
C ASP A 787 -18.09 -14.36 5.74
N ILE A 788 -17.65 -13.11 5.95
CA ILE A 788 -18.25 -12.15 6.86
C ILE A 788 -18.28 -10.78 6.17
N LEU A 789 -19.41 -10.07 6.27
CA LEU A 789 -19.55 -8.67 5.86
C LEU A 789 -19.57 -7.78 7.10
N ASP A 790 -18.80 -6.70 7.09
CA ASP A 790 -18.59 -5.84 8.25
C ASP A 790 -18.99 -4.40 7.94
N ILE A 791 -20.18 -4.02 8.42
CA ILE A 791 -20.91 -2.81 8.02
C ILE A 791 -20.62 -1.67 9.01
N GLY A 792 -20.03 -0.57 8.56
CA GLY A 792 -19.70 0.59 9.39
C GLY A 792 -20.35 1.90 8.92
N GLY A 793 -21.10 2.56 9.82
CA GLY A 793 -21.79 3.84 9.54
C GLY A 793 -21.02 5.10 9.97
N GLU A 794 -19.90 4.92 10.68
CA GLU A 794 -19.03 5.98 11.19
C GLU A 794 -17.58 5.77 10.73
N SER A 795 -16.86 6.87 10.43
CA SER A 795 -15.47 6.80 9.97
C SER A 795 -14.51 6.66 11.15
N SER A 796 -13.96 5.46 11.33
CA SER A 796 -12.91 5.14 12.31
C SER A 796 -11.53 5.77 12.03
N ARG A 797 -11.46 6.75 11.10
CA ARG A 797 -10.23 7.46 10.73
C ARG A 797 -9.91 8.58 11.73
N PRO A 798 -8.62 8.84 12.05
CA PRO A 798 -8.23 9.96 12.89
C PRO A 798 -8.71 11.30 12.34
N GLY A 799 -9.45 12.06 13.15
CA GLY A 799 -9.95 13.39 12.80
C GLY A 799 -11.28 13.46 12.03
N SER A 800 -12.01 12.35 11.88
CA SER A 800 -13.41 12.37 11.43
C SER A 800 -14.30 13.09 12.46
N ALA A 801 -15.37 13.76 12.01
CA ALA A 801 -16.41 14.25 12.92
C ALA A 801 -17.27 13.07 13.41
N PRO A 802 -17.69 13.03 14.70
CA PRO A 802 -18.54 11.97 15.21
C PRO A 802 -19.95 12.05 14.64
N VAL A 803 -20.50 10.90 14.26
CA VAL A 803 -21.84 10.72 13.67
C VAL A 803 -22.86 10.52 14.80
N SER A 804 -24.05 11.12 14.67
CA SER A 804 -25.12 10.93 15.66
C SER A 804 -25.70 9.51 15.64
N GLU A 805 -26.22 9.02 16.78
CA GLU A 805 -26.81 7.65 16.85
C GLU A 805 -27.84 7.40 15.75
N GLN A 806 -28.75 8.34 15.53
CA GLN A 806 -29.82 8.19 14.54
C GLN A 806 -29.26 8.17 13.12
N GLU A 807 -28.34 9.07 12.79
CA GLU A 807 -27.70 9.15 11.47
C GLU A 807 -26.86 7.91 11.15
N GLU A 808 -26.29 7.24 12.16
CA GLU A 808 -25.62 5.95 12.01
C GLU A 808 -26.63 4.81 11.81
N MET A 809 -27.73 4.78 12.57
CA MET A 809 -28.83 3.82 12.38
C MET A 809 -29.45 3.94 10.99
N ASP A 810 -29.75 5.15 10.53
CA ASP A 810 -30.36 5.43 9.22
C ASP A 810 -29.47 4.95 8.05
N ARG A 811 -28.15 4.83 8.29
CA ARG A 811 -27.16 4.29 7.34
C ARG A 811 -27.04 2.77 7.41
N VAL A 812 -26.87 2.22 8.62
CA VAL A 812 -26.47 0.82 8.83
C VAL A 812 -27.67 -0.13 8.84
N CYS A 813 -28.77 0.25 9.52
CA CYS A 813 -29.92 -0.63 9.72
C CYS A 813 -30.55 -1.15 8.40
N PRO A 814 -30.78 -0.33 7.36
CA PRO A 814 -31.38 -0.83 6.11
C PRO A 814 -30.46 -1.80 5.36
N VAL A 815 -29.13 -1.61 5.45
CA VAL A 815 -28.14 -2.52 4.84
C VAL A 815 -28.12 -3.86 5.58
N VAL A 816 -28.14 -3.83 6.91
CA VAL A 816 -28.21 -5.05 7.75
C VAL A 816 -29.50 -5.82 7.50
N GLU A 817 -30.65 -5.15 7.42
CA GLU A 817 -31.95 -5.79 7.15
C GLU A 817 -31.97 -6.46 5.77
N ALA A 818 -31.53 -5.76 4.71
CA ALA A 818 -31.47 -6.32 3.35
C ALA A 818 -30.49 -7.51 3.24
N LEU A 819 -29.35 -7.45 3.94
CA LEU A 819 -28.39 -8.56 4.01
C LEU A 819 -28.91 -9.74 4.83
N ALA A 820 -29.67 -9.50 5.91
CA ALA A 820 -30.28 -10.56 6.70
C ALA A 820 -31.37 -11.30 5.91
N GLN A 821 -32.17 -10.59 5.11
CA GLN A 821 -33.10 -11.21 4.16
C GLN A 821 -32.35 -12.09 3.13
N LEU A 822 -31.24 -11.60 2.57
CA LEU A 822 -30.40 -12.39 1.65
C LEU A 822 -29.77 -13.62 2.33
N ALA A 823 -29.29 -13.49 3.58
CA ALA A 823 -28.71 -14.59 4.35
C ALA A 823 -29.73 -15.71 4.61
N ASN A 824 -30.97 -15.34 4.97
CA ASN A 824 -32.07 -16.29 5.16
C ASN A 824 -32.41 -17.04 3.86
N ILE A 825 -32.49 -16.33 2.71
CA ILE A 825 -32.75 -16.94 1.39
C ILE A 825 -31.59 -17.87 0.97
N SER A 826 -30.35 -17.53 1.34
CA SER A 826 -29.15 -18.34 1.04
C SER A 826 -29.04 -19.62 1.88
N GLY A 827 -29.93 -19.81 2.87
CA GLY A 827 -30.01 -21.04 3.67
C GLY A 827 -30.82 -22.17 3.02
N ASP A 828 -31.71 -21.86 2.06
CA ASP A 828 -32.52 -22.85 1.36
C ASP A 828 -31.77 -23.47 0.17
N LEU A 829 -31.73 -24.80 0.14
CA LEU A 829 -30.91 -25.63 -0.77
C LEU A 829 -31.24 -25.54 -2.27
N GLU A 830 -32.20 -24.70 -2.66
CA GLU A 830 -32.72 -24.62 -4.04
C GLU A 830 -32.18 -23.44 -4.87
N ASN A 831 -31.37 -22.53 -4.30
CA ASN A 831 -30.88 -21.35 -5.02
C ASN A 831 -29.34 -21.18 -4.92
N PRO A 832 -28.54 -21.61 -5.94
CA PRO A 832 -27.09 -21.81 -5.82
C PRO A 832 -26.23 -20.52 -5.95
N GLY A 833 -26.76 -19.36 -5.56
CA GLY A 833 -26.12 -18.05 -5.80
C GLY A 833 -24.97 -17.68 -4.86
N PHE A 834 -25.04 -18.07 -3.59
CA PHE A 834 -24.12 -17.64 -2.53
C PHE A 834 -23.78 -18.79 -1.57
N ARG A 835 -22.68 -18.64 -0.81
CA ARG A 835 -22.36 -19.51 0.34
C ARG A 835 -22.96 -18.91 1.61
N GLU A 836 -23.06 -19.70 2.68
CA GLU A 836 -23.39 -19.16 4.01
C GLU A 836 -22.36 -18.08 4.42
N PHE A 837 -22.86 -16.94 4.88
CA PHE A 837 -22.09 -15.77 5.30
C PHE A 837 -22.67 -15.15 6.58
N TYR A 838 -21.87 -14.36 7.28
CA TYR A 838 -22.27 -13.69 8.53
C TYR A 838 -22.22 -12.17 8.43
N ILE A 839 -23.02 -11.49 9.26
CA ILE A 839 -23.12 -10.02 9.27
C ILE A 839 -22.53 -9.47 10.58
N SER A 840 -21.54 -8.59 10.44
CA SER A 840 -20.84 -7.86 11.48
C SER A 840 -21.15 -6.37 11.38
N VAL A 841 -21.17 -5.67 12.51
CA VAL A 841 -21.42 -4.22 12.59
C VAL A 841 -20.25 -3.53 13.30
N ASP A 842 -19.52 -2.67 12.58
CA ASP A 842 -18.46 -1.82 13.12
C ASP A 842 -19.09 -0.56 13.73
N THR A 843 -19.33 -0.61 15.04
CA THR A 843 -19.89 0.51 15.82
C THR A 843 -19.40 0.47 17.27
N VAL A 844 -19.23 1.66 17.85
CA VAL A 844 -18.96 1.85 19.28
C VAL A 844 -20.22 2.21 20.09
N LYS A 845 -21.39 2.29 19.44
CA LYS A 845 -22.64 2.80 20.05
C LYS A 845 -23.60 1.65 20.36
N SER A 846 -23.86 1.40 21.63
CA SER A 846 -24.66 0.27 22.13
C SER A 846 -26.07 0.20 21.52
N ARG A 847 -26.72 1.36 21.33
CA ARG A 847 -28.04 1.47 20.71
C ARG A 847 -28.06 1.03 19.24
N VAL A 848 -27.05 1.44 18.47
CA VAL A 848 -26.91 1.08 17.05
C VAL A 848 -26.72 -0.43 16.92
N ALA A 849 -25.80 -0.99 17.71
CA ALA A 849 -25.58 -2.43 17.80
C ALA A 849 -26.86 -3.19 18.20
N ARG A 850 -27.58 -2.71 19.23
CA ARG A 850 -28.82 -3.33 19.72
C ARG A 850 -29.90 -3.40 18.64
N GLU A 851 -30.05 -2.36 17.81
CA GLU A 851 -31.05 -2.37 16.73
C GLU A 851 -30.61 -3.27 15.56
N CYS A 852 -29.35 -3.21 15.14
CA CYS A 852 -28.83 -4.09 14.09
C CYS A 852 -28.93 -5.58 14.47
N MET A 853 -28.72 -5.94 15.74
CA MET A 853 -28.92 -7.31 16.23
C MET A 853 -30.38 -7.78 16.15
N LYS A 854 -31.38 -6.90 16.24
CA LYS A 854 -32.80 -7.26 15.99
C LYS A 854 -33.06 -7.53 14.50
N LEU A 855 -32.37 -6.80 13.62
CA LEU A 855 -32.53 -6.88 12.17
C LEU A 855 -31.76 -8.06 11.53
N GLY A 856 -31.01 -8.84 12.31
CA GLY A 856 -30.29 -10.02 11.83
C GLY A 856 -28.77 -9.88 11.71
N ALA A 857 -28.16 -8.85 12.32
CA ALA A 857 -26.72 -8.89 12.59
C ALA A 857 -26.34 -10.07 13.50
N HIS A 858 -25.10 -10.55 13.38
CA HIS A 858 -24.59 -11.72 14.08
C HIS A 858 -23.40 -11.39 15.01
N ILE A 859 -22.60 -10.39 14.62
CA ILE A 859 -21.35 -10.00 15.27
C ILE A 859 -21.37 -8.49 15.53
N ILE A 860 -20.88 -8.08 16.70
CA ILE A 860 -20.60 -6.69 17.07
C ILE A 860 -19.08 -6.49 17.03
N ASN A 861 -18.61 -5.57 16.19
CA ASN A 861 -17.20 -5.25 16.03
C ASN A 861 -16.92 -3.89 16.70
N ASP A 862 -16.69 -3.92 18.01
CA ASP A 862 -16.43 -2.70 18.77
C ASP A 862 -14.93 -2.39 18.72
N ILE A 863 -14.57 -1.38 17.92
CA ILE A 863 -13.19 -0.90 17.78
C ILE A 863 -12.61 -0.18 19.02
N SER A 864 -13.41 -0.02 20.07
CA SER A 864 -13.00 0.35 21.42
C SER A 864 -12.93 -0.84 22.41
N ALA A 865 -13.39 -2.03 22.03
CA ALA A 865 -13.56 -3.19 22.89
C ALA A 865 -14.36 -2.87 24.17
N CYS A 866 -15.59 -2.38 24.00
CA CYS A 866 -16.55 -2.01 25.04
C CYS A 866 -16.08 -0.90 26.01
N ALA A 867 -15.14 -0.06 25.58
CA ALA A 867 -14.56 0.99 26.43
C ALA A 867 -15.20 2.38 26.23
N MET A 868 -15.78 2.66 25.06
CA MET A 868 -16.41 3.96 24.76
C MET A 868 -17.86 4.06 25.24
N ASP A 869 -18.60 2.94 25.23
CA ASP A 869 -20.00 2.86 25.68
C ASP A 869 -20.16 1.76 26.75
N PRO A 870 -20.41 2.12 28.02
CA PRO A 870 -20.59 1.16 29.11
C PRO A 870 -21.78 0.19 28.94
N GLU A 871 -22.79 0.52 28.14
CA GLU A 871 -23.92 -0.38 27.88
C GLU A 871 -23.59 -1.45 26.83
N MET A 872 -22.53 -1.30 26.03
CA MET A 872 -22.19 -2.25 24.96
C MET A 872 -21.99 -3.68 25.48
N ALA A 873 -21.31 -3.85 26.62
CA ALA A 873 -21.17 -5.17 27.26
C ALA A 873 -22.52 -5.80 27.63
N GLY A 874 -23.48 -4.99 28.08
CA GLY A 874 -24.85 -5.42 28.34
C GLY A 874 -25.64 -5.73 27.06
N VAL A 875 -25.37 -5.04 25.95
CA VAL A 875 -25.94 -5.37 24.62
C VAL A 875 -25.43 -6.71 24.12
N VAL A 876 -24.12 -6.96 24.14
CA VAL A 876 -23.53 -8.25 23.72
C VAL A 876 -24.14 -9.40 24.54
N ALA A 877 -24.19 -9.26 25.88
CA ALA A 877 -24.75 -10.27 26.76
C ALA A 877 -26.27 -10.49 26.56
N SER A 878 -27.07 -9.42 26.42
CA SER A 878 -28.54 -9.52 26.30
C SER A 878 -29.05 -9.91 24.91
N THR A 879 -28.29 -9.62 23.85
CA THR A 879 -28.59 -10.07 22.48
C THR A 879 -28.01 -11.46 22.18
N GLY A 880 -27.01 -11.91 22.95
CA GLY A 880 -26.26 -13.12 22.64
C GLY A 880 -25.38 -12.99 21.39
N ALA A 881 -25.06 -11.75 20.98
CA ALA A 881 -24.14 -11.48 19.88
C ALA A 881 -22.76 -12.10 20.11
N SER A 882 -22.02 -12.31 19.03
CA SER A 882 -20.57 -12.53 19.10
C SER A 882 -19.84 -11.20 18.99
N VAL A 883 -18.65 -11.08 19.57
CA VAL A 883 -17.97 -9.79 19.73
C VAL A 883 -16.50 -9.86 19.30
N VAL A 884 -16.07 -8.85 18.54
CA VAL A 884 -14.65 -8.60 18.24
C VAL A 884 -14.16 -7.47 19.14
N LEU A 885 -13.07 -7.71 19.86
CA LEU A 885 -12.45 -6.75 20.78
C LEU A 885 -11.18 -6.17 20.15
N ASN A 886 -11.25 -4.94 19.66
CA ASN A 886 -10.10 -4.26 19.07
C ASN A 886 -9.29 -3.47 20.11
N HIS A 887 -7.96 -3.64 20.12
CA HIS A 887 -7.11 -2.85 21.01
C HIS A 887 -6.85 -1.43 20.48
N MET A 888 -7.68 -0.48 20.92
CA MET A 888 -7.43 0.96 20.85
C MET A 888 -6.92 1.54 22.18
N ARG A 889 -5.92 2.44 22.10
CA ARG A 889 -5.64 3.48 23.11
C ARG A 889 -6.00 4.85 22.49
N GLY A 890 -6.72 5.69 23.25
CA GLY A 890 -7.16 7.03 22.82
C GLY A 890 -8.59 7.09 22.28
N THR A 891 -8.92 8.22 21.64
CA THR A 891 -10.21 8.49 20.97
C THR A 891 -9.98 8.98 19.55
N PHE A 892 -10.99 8.87 18.66
CA PHE A 892 -10.88 9.15 17.22
C PHE A 892 -10.26 10.52 16.85
N GLY A 893 -10.43 11.56 17.68
CA GLY A 893 -9.79 12.86 17.45
C GLY A 893 -8.29 12.90 17.80
N ASN A 894 -7.88 12.23 18.88
CA ASN A 894 -6.56 12.40 19.49
C ASN A 894 -5.60 11.23 19.22
N MET A 895 -6.06 10.16 18.57
CA MET A 895 -5.40 8.86 18.39
C MET A 895 -3.98 8.87 17.78
N GLN A 896 -3.50 9.99 17.26
CA GLN A 896 -2.16 10.16 16.70
C GLN A 896 -1.36 11.30 17.36
N GLN A 897 -1.79 11.80 18.53
CA GLN A 897 -1.15 12.91 19.25
C GLN A 897 -0.90 12.51 20.72
N ASP A 898 0.37 12.56 21.12
CA ASP A 898 0.89 12.45 22.49
C ASP A 898 0.34 11.30 23.38
N PHE A 899 0.67 10.07 23.01
CA PHE A 899 0.59 8.91 23.90
C PHE A 899 1.95 8.52 24.48
N LYS A 900 1.94 8.03 25.73
CA LYS A 900 3.10 7.42 26.39
C LYS A 900 3.53 6.18 25.59
N PRO A 901 4.83 6.00 25.25
CA PRO A 901 5.31 4.81 24.57
C PRO A 901 4.99 3.53 25.36
N TYR A 902 4.70 2.44 24.65
CA TYR A 902 4.71 1.10 25.21
C TYR A 902 6.13 0.76 25.71
N ALA A 903 6.24 0.08 26.84
CA ALA A 903 7.48 -0.55 27.31
C ALA A 903 7.64 -1.95 26.71
N ASN A 904 6.53 -2.68 26.53
CA ASN A 904 6.44 -3.85 25.68
C ASN A 904 5.03 -3.89 25.09
N VAL A 905 4.91 -3.57 23.80
CA VAL A 905 3.59 -3.48 23.14
C VAL A 905 2.84 -4.80 23.12
N VAL A 906 3.53 -5.93 22.95
CA VAL A 906 2.88 -7.25 22.85
C VAL A 906 2.27 -7.61 24.20
N ALA A 907 3.06 -7.51 25.28
CA ALA A 907 2.60 -7.82 26.62
C ALA A 907 1.47 -6.90 27.09
N GLU A 908 1.61 -5.57 26.91
CA GLU A 908 0.60 -4.59 27.30
C GLU A 908 -0.72 -4.77 26.52
N VAL A 909 -0.65 -4.99 25.20
CA VAL A 909 -1.84 -5.21 24.36
C VAL A 909 -2.55 -6.50 24.74
N ARG A 910 -1.80 -7.56 25.09
CA ARG A 910 -2.35 -8.85 25.51
C ARG A 910 -3.05 -8.76 26.87
N GLU A 911 -2.41 -8.12 27.86
CA GLU A 911 -3.00 -7.90 29.19
C GLU A 911 -4.28 -7.05 29.10
N GLU A 912 -4.28 -5.97 28.32
CA GLU A 912 -5.49 -5.15 28.11
C GLU A 912 -6.62 -5.92 27.43
N LEU A 913 -6.34 -6.72 26.39
CA LEU A 913 -7.36 -7.51 25.69
C LEU A 913 -7.94 -8.62 26.56
N VAL A 914 -7.11 -9.37 27.29
CA VAL A 914 -7.56 -10.42 28.22
C VAL A 914 -8.42 -9.83 29.34
N SER A 915 -8.03 -8.67 29.90
CA SER A 915 -8.80 -7.98 30.93
C SER A 915 -10.20 -7.56 30.44
N ARG A 916 -10.30 -7.03 29.19
CA ARG A 916 -11.58 -6.69 28.56
C ARG A 916 -12.44 -7.93 28.26
N ALA A 917 -11.84 -9.03 27.81
CA ALA A 917 -12.53 -10.30 27.59
C ALA A 917 -13.07 -10.91 28.91
N GLU A 918 -12.28 -10.86 29.99
CA GLU A 918 -12.76 -11.25 31.32
C GLU A 918 -13.95 -10.42 31.80
N ALA A 919 -13.95 -9.11 31.54
CA ALA A 919 -15.06 -8.23 31.92
C ALA A 919 -16.38 -8.63 31.22
N LEU A 920 -16.30 -9.03 29.94
CA LEU A 920 -17.45 -9.54 29.18
C LEU A 920 -17.91 -10.91 29.66
N ILE A 921 -16.99 -11.82 30.04
CA ILE A 921 -17.34 -13.11 30.65
C ILE A 921 -18.05 -12.87 32.00
N LYS A 922 -17.58 -11.91 32.81
CA LYS A 922 -18.25 -11.48 34.06
C LYS A 922 -19.62 -10.82 33.82
N ALA A 923 -19.84 -10.22 32.65
CA ALA A 923 -21.13 -9.70 32.20
C ALA A 923 -22.07 -10.77 31.59
N GLY A 924 -21.63 -12.03 31.48
CA GLY A 924 -22.43 -13.16 31.00
C GLY A 924 -22.16 -13.60 29.54
N VAL A 925 -21.13 -13.07 28.88
CA VAL A 925 -20.76 -13.47 27.51
C VAL A 925 -19.97 -14.80 27.53
N GLU A 926 -20.36 -15.75 26.69
CA GLU A 926 -19.68 -17.04 26.52
C GLU A 926 -18.29 -16.86 25.89
N LYS A 927 -17.22 -17.48 26.45
CA LYS A 927 -15.85 -17.30 25.91
C LYS A 927 -15.74 -17.61 24.41
N SER A 928 -16.47 -18.62 23.94
CA SER A 928 -16.52 -19.02 22.51
C SER A 928 -17.07 -17.96 21.56
N LYS A 929 -17.75 -16.92 22.08
CA LYS A 929 -18.30 -15.80 21.29
C LYS A 929 -17.36 -14.60 21.20
N ILE A 930 -16.24 -14.60 21.92
CA ILE A 930 -15.26 -13.50 21.96
C ILE A 930 -14.11 -13.78 20.99
N CYS A 931 -13.83 -12.81 20.12
CA CYS A 931 -12.68 -12.75 19.23
C CYS A 931 -11.83 -11.50 19.58
N ILE A 932 -10.51 -11.55 19.40
CA ILE A 932 -9.60 -10.44 19.74
C ILE A 932 -8.85 -9.91 18.51
N ASP A 933 -8.65 -8.59 18.41
CA ASP A 933 -7.76 -7.94 17.42
C ASP A 933 -6.69 -7.11 18.17
N PRO A 934 -5.39 -7.41 18.01
CA PRO A 934 -4.27 -6.61 18.53
C PRO A 934 -4.26 -5.12 18.11
N GLY A 935 -5.14 -4.75 17.18
CA GLY A 935 -5.43 -3.38 16.79
C GLY A 935 -4.36 -2.78 15.90
N ILE A 936 -4.06 -3.47 14.80
CA ILE A 936 -3.02 -3.06 13.86
C ILE A 936 -3.37 -1.69 13.24
N GLY A 937 -2.45 -0.74 13.35
CA GLY A 937 -2.59 0.65 12.95
C GLY A 937 -3.45 1.53 13.87
N PHE A 938 -4.05 0.98 14.93
CA PHE A 938 -4.89 1.71 15.87
C PHE A 938 -4.06 2.30 17.03
N GLY A 939 -3.53 3.51 16.83
CA GLY A 939 -2.81 4.28 17.85
C GLY A 939 -1.39 3.78 18.17
N LYS A 940 -0.78 3.03 17.25
CA LYS A 940 0.52 2.34 17.43
C LYS A 940 1.54 2.79 16.38
N THR A 941 2.82 2.86 16.73
CA THR A 941 3.92 3.27 15.83
C THR A 941 4.19 2.23 14.73
N ALA A 942 5.03 2.57 13.75
CA ALA A 942 5.39 1.61 12.70
C ALA A 942 6.12 0.36 13.25
N GLN A 943 6.92 0.52 14.32
CA GLN A 943 7.62 -0.58 14.97
C GLN A 943 6.65 -1.45 15.78
N ASP A 944 5.79 -0.83 16.58
CA ASP A 944 4.75 -1.52 17.37
C ASP A 944 3.89 -2.46 16.50
N ASN A 945 3.52 -2.01 15.30
CA ASN A 945 2.74 -2.79 14.35
C ASN A 945 3.54 -3.92 13.67
N ILE A 946 4.87 -3.82 13.59
CA ILE A 946 5.72 -4.94 13.14
C ILE A 946 5.77 -6.01 14.22
N ASP A 947 5.95 -5.62 15.48
CA ASP A 947 6.21 -6.59 16.54
C ASP A 947 4.93 -7.32 16.97
N LEU A 948 3.75 -6.67 16.96
CA LEU A 948 2.46 -7.36 17.08
C LEU A 948 2.17 -8.34 15.93
N MET A 949 2.61 -8.02 14.70
CA MET A 949 2.44 -8.91 13.54
C MET A 949 3.39 -10.12 13.57
N LYS A 950 4.53 -10.03 14.29
CA LYS A 950 5.40 -11.19 14.56
C LYS A 950 4.81 -12.05 15.67
N SER A 951 4.49 -11.44 16.81
CA SER A 951 3.97 -12.12 18.00
C SER A 951 2.46 -12.43 17.92
N THR A 952 1.90 -12.66 16.74
CA THR A 952 0.47 -13.04 16.60
C THR A 952 0.18 -14.36 17.33
N GLU A 953 1.14 -15.28 17.37
CA GLU A 953 1.08 -16.54 18.13
C GLU A 953 0.98 -16.35 19.65
N GLU A 954 1.52 -15.27 20.22
CA GLU A 954 1.41 -14.98 21.65
C GLU A 954 -0.03 -14.68 22.07
N PHE A 955 -0.84 -14.09 21.18
CA PHE A 955 -2.27 -13.86 21.41
C PHE A 955 -3.08 -15.16 21.32
N LEU A 956 -2.59 -16.15 20.58
CA LEU A 956 -3.26 -17.44 20.40
C LEU A 956 -3.17 -18.31 21.67
N ALA A 957 -2.11 -18.13 22.45
CA ALA A 957 -1.91 -18.80 23.73
C ALA A 957 -3.02 -18.50 24.77
N GLU A 958 -3.66 -17.32 24.68
CA GLU A 958 -4.79 -16.93 25.55
C GLU A 958 -6.09 -17.69 25.19
N GLY A 959 -6.10 -18.44 24.07
CA GLY A 959 -7.19 -19.32 23.67
C GLY A 959 -8.46 -18.57 23.24
N TYR A 960 -8.29 -17.52 22.42
CA TYR A 960 -9.34 -16.80 21.71
C TYR A 960 -9.06 -16.80 20.21
N PRO A 961 -10.07 -16.89 19.33
CA PRO A 961 -9.92 -16.59 17.91
C PRO A 961 -9.34 -15.20 17.69
N ILE A 962 -8.44 -15.06 16.72
CA ILE A 962 -7.76 -13.78 16.42
C ILE A 962 -8.26 -13.22 15.11
N LEU A 963 -8.60 -11.93 15.10
CA LEU A 963 -8.87 -11.14 13.90
C LEU A 963 -7.71 -10.16 13.67
N VAL A 964 -7.26 -10.01 12.42
CA VAL A 964 -6.23 -9.03 12.06
C VAL A 964 -6.66 -8.19 10.85
N GLY A 965 -6.75 -6.88 11.03
CA GLY A 965 -7.03 -5.94 9.94
C GLY A 965 -5.75 -5.41 9.27
N THR A 966 -5.34 -5.97 8.13
CA THR A 966 -4.11 -5.56 7.42
C THR A 966 -4.33 -4.53 6.30
N SER A 967 -5.54 -4.41 5.75
CA SER A 967 -5.79 -3.63 4.52
C SER A 967 -5.73 -2.12 4.71
N ARG A 968 -5.22 -1.42 3.68
CA ARG A 968 -5.06 0.04 3.55
C ARG A 968 -4.24 0.74 4.66
N LYS A 969 -3.56 0.01 5.56
CA LYS A 969 -2.79 0.57 6.70
C LYS A 969 -1.53 1.32 6.24
N SER A 970 -1.24 2.46 6.86
CA SER A 970 -0.18 3.39 6.41
C SER A 970 1.25 2.95 6.71
N TYR A 971 1.46 2.06 7.68
CA TYR A 971 2.79 1.53 8.02
C TYR A 971 3.32 0.57 6.95
N ILE A 972 2.45 -0.24 6.32
CA ILE A 972 2.83 -1.19 5.26
C ILE A 972 3.50 -0.46 4.09
N GLY A 973 2.91 0.65 3.63
CA GLY A 973 3.50 1.49 2.59
C GLY A 973 4.85 2.12 2.98
N LYS A 974 5.03 2.48 4.26
CA LYS A 974 6.31 3.01 4.78
C LYS A 974 7.41 1.94 4.85
N ILE A 975 7.05 0.69 5.13
CA ILE A 975 8.00 -0.44 5.15
C ILE A 975 8.38 -0.84 3.73
N ALA A 976 7.40 -0.94 2.83
CA ALA A 976 7.63 -1.33 1.43
C ALA A 976 8.24 -0.22 0.56
N GLY A 977 8.19 1.05 1.01
CA GLY A 977 8.63 2.21 0.22
C GLY A 977 7.67 2.59 -0.92
N LEU A 978 6.39 2.17 -0.85
CA LEU A 978 5.42 2.23 -1.94
C LEU A 978 4.32 3.26 -1.70
N GLU A 979 3.86 3.89 -2.79
CA GLU A 979 2.73 4.83 -2.75
C GLU A 979 1.38 4.14 -2.51
N LYS A 980 0.30 4.91 -2.32
CA LYS A 980 -1.01 4.36 -1.91
C LYS A 980 -1.61 3.32 -2.86
N SER A 981 -1.34 3.41 -4.17
CA SER A 981 -1.85 2.49 -5.19
C SER A 981 -1.26 1.09 -5.10
N ASP A 982 0.03 0.97 -4.77
CA ASP A 982 0.81 -0.23 -5.07
C ASP A 982 0.86 -1.21 -3.87
N ARG A 983 -0.05 -1.03 -2.91
CA ARG A 983 -0.01 -1.69 -1.59
C ARG A 983 -0.76 -3.01 -1.51
N LEU A 984 -1.47 -3.41 -2.57
CA LEU A 984 -2.25 -4.65 -2.62
C LEU A 984 -1.39 -5.88 -2.24
N ILE A 985 -0.27 -6.10 -2.95
CA ILE A 985 0.63 -7.24 -2.70
C ILE A 985 1.23 -7.21 -1.28
N PRO A 986 1.80 -6.09 -0.78
CA PRO A 986 2.20 -5.97 0.63
C PRO A 986 1.09 -6.21 1.66
N THR A 987 -0.14 -5.77 1.39
CA THR A 987 -1.30 -5.99 2.27
C THR A 987 -1.69 -7.46 2.33
N ILE A 988 -1.73 -8.15 1.19
CA ILE A 988 -2.00 -9.60 1.12
C ILE A 988 -0.88 -10.36 1.83
N THR A 989 0.38 -10.01 1.60
CA THR A 989 1.55 -10.64 2.23
C THR A 989 1.50 -10.49 3.76
N ALA A 990 1.15 -9.31 4.27
CA ALA A 990 0.92 -9.10 5.70
C ALA A 990 -0.24 -9.97 6.23
N GLY A 991 -1.34 -10.10 5.48
CA GLY A 991 -2.46 -10.97 5.85
C GLY A 991 -2.06 -12.45 5.93
N ILE A 992 -1.29 -12.95 4.96
CA ILE A 992 -0.78 -14.32 4.95
C ILE A 992 0.21 -14.57 6.09
N ILE A 993 1.05 -13.59 6.45
CA ILE A 993 1.92 -13.67 7.63
C ILE A 993 1.08 -13.78 8.92
N ALA A 994 0.04 -12.96 9.09
CA ALA A 994 -0.86 -13.07 10.24
C ALA A 994 -1.54 -14.44 10.31
N VAL A 995 -2.02 -14.99 9.18
CA VAL A 995 -2.59 -16.34 9.09
C VAL A 995 -1.58 -17.41 9.51
N LEU A 996 -0.32 -17.32 9.09
CA LEU A 996 0.74 -18.24 9.50
C LEU A 996 1.05 -18.14 11.01
N GLY A 997 0.95 -16.93 11.58
CA GLY A 997 1.00 -16.68 13.01
C GLY A 997 -0.28 -17.01 13.79
N GLY A 998 -1.27 -17.68 13.18
CA GLY A 998 -2.47 -18.17 13.84
C GLY A 998 -3.71 -17.26 13.77
N ALA A 999 -3.72 -16.23 12.90
CA ALA A 999 -4.92 -15.41 12.71
C ALA A 999 -6.07 -16.22 12.10
N SER A 1000 -7.21 -16.22 12.80
CA SER A 1000 -8.42 -16.96 12.44
C SER A 1000 -9.30 -16.19 11.43
N VAL A 1001 -9.22 -14.85 11.45
CA VAL A 1001 -9.97 -13.93 10.58
C VAL A 1001 -9.07 -12.82 10.04
N LEU A 1002 -9.17 -12.50 8.74
CA LEU A 1002 -8.56 -11.31 8.14
C LEU A 1002 -9.61 -10.28 7.77
N ARG A 1003 -9.47 -9.03 8.25
CA ARG A 1003 -10.35 -7.91 7.93
C ARG A 1003 -9.75 -7.06 6.80
N VAL A 1004 -10.37 -7.08 5.62
CA VAL A 1004 -9.82 -6.53 4.37
C VAL A 1004 -10.86 -5.79 3.52
N HIS A 1005 -10.40 -4.98 2.59
CA HIS A 1005 -11.22 -4.45 1.49
C HIS A 1005 -11.06 -5.32 0.23
N ASP A 1006 -9.83 -5.82 0.03
CA ASP A 1006 -9.35 -6.53 -1.14
C ASP A 1006 -9.64 -8.03 -0.99
N VAL A 1007 -10.94 -8.36 -0.96
CA VAL A 1007 -11.47 -9.68 -0.54
C VAL A 1007 -11.01 -10.79 -1.48
N ARG A 1008 -11.17 -10.60 -2.79
CA ARG A 1008 -10.92 -11.65 -3.78
C ARG A 1008 -9.48 -12.17 -3.71
N GLU A 1009 -8.51 -11.26 -3.82
CA GLU A 1009 -7.09 -11.59 -3.87
C GLU A 1009 -6.61 -12.17 -2.54
N THR A 1010 -7.20 -11.71 -1.42
CA THR A 1010 -6.97 -12.30 -0.09
C THR A 1010 -7.51 -13.74 -0.01
N LYS A 1011 -8.72 -13.99 -0.51
CA LYS A 1011 -9.35 -15.32 -0.50
C LYS A 1011 -8.64 -16.31 -1.42
N GLU A 1012 -8.29 -15.89 -2.64
CA GLU A 1012 -7.47 -16.68 -3.57
C GLU A 1012 -6.10 -17.03 -2.96
N SER A 1013 -5.45 -16.08 -2.26
CA SER A 1013 -4.17 -16.32 -1.58
C SER A 1013 -4.26 -17.29 -0.40
N ILE A 1014 -5.34 -17.23 0.40
CA ILE A 1014 -5.60 -18.21 1.47
C ILE A 1014 -5.85 -19.61 0.87
N LEU A 1015 -6.66 -19.71 -0.19
CA LEU A 1015 -6.92 -20.98 -0.87
C LEU A 1015 -5.65 -21.60 -1.46
N TYR A 1016 -4.76 -20.78 -2.02
CA TYR A 1016 -3.44 -21.23 -2.49
C TYR A 1016 -2.54 -21.71 -1.34
N LEU A 1017 -2.51 -20.98 -0.21
CA LEU A 1017 -1.79 -21.40 0.99
C LEU A 1017 -2.28 -22.75 1.54
N GLU A 1018 -3.59 -23.00 1.49
CA GLU A 1018 -4.16 -24.29 1.91
C GLU A 1018 -3.91 -25.41 0.90
N ALA A 1019 -3.89 -25.12 -0.41
CA ALA A 1019 -3.52 -26.08 -1.45
C ALA A 1019 -2.05 -26.54 -1.32
N LEU A 1020 -1.13 -25.63 -0.97
CA LEU A 1020 0.27 -25.99 -0.68
C LEU A 1020 0.37 -26.94 0.54
N LYS A 1021 -0.43 -26.69 1.58
CA LYS A 1021 -0.45 -27.54 2.79
C LYS A 1021 -1.02 -28.94 2.51
N THR A 1022 -2.03 -29.08 1.67
CA THR A 1022 -2.66 -30.38 1.36
C THR A 1022 -1.86 -31.22 0.36
N HIS A 1023 -1.06 -30.60 -0.51
CA HIS A 1023 -0.20 -31.33 -1.45
C HIS A 1023 1.16 -31.78 -0.88
N GLY A 1024 1.66 -31.12 0.17
CA GLY A 1024 2.77 -31.59 0.99
C GLY A 1024 4.17 -31.29 0.43
N THR A 1025 5.05 -30.79 1.30
CA THR A 1025 6.47 -30.48 1.04
C THR A 1025 6.73 -29.56 -0.15
N VAL A 1026 6.61 -28.25 0.12
CA VAL A 1026 7.40 -27.17 -0.49
C VAL A 1026 7.94 -26.31 0.65
#